data_AF-A0A517M1K5-F1
#
_entry.id   AF-A0A517M1K5-F1
#
_cell.length_a   1.000
_cell.length_b   1.000
_cell.length_c   1.000
_cell.angle_alpha   90.00
_cell.angle_beta   90.00
_cell.angle_gamma   90.00
#
_symmetry.space_group_name_H-M   'P 1'
#
loop_
_entity.id
_entity.type
_entity.pdbx_description
1 polymer ?
#
loop_
_entity_poly.entity_id
_entity_poly.type
_entity_poly.pdbx_seq_one_letter_code
_entity_poly.pdbx_strand_id
1 'polypeptide(L)'
;MKLGKHSNLPSQAQSNRRIVQGSYRKALVIQRDNEALDDSIIENMELMTRYLTKSRFILGHGCPTKLFYTKKPEYANSREADEFLQSLAEGGMIVGELAKLYFPGGHDVSTLNYDTALEETSQLLLQNDVVIFEAAVAYENLFCRIDVLVKKGNELQLIEVKAKSIDGNDSDPFRGTRGGVLSDWKKYLLDVAFQRLIFQQAFPTFTVSSWLMCVDKTEECTVDGLHRLFKIESDGSRTSCVFVGDDPAGSICREILKRRRVDGHIDELCSDDFGGRDFEQYVRWLADNYSRDTKVTPEIGVHCRDCEFRCTQQQSDNDRQDGFRECWSEVLGWSDADFDRPTVFDLNNFRRAQEFIDQRRIALEDLTEDDLDFETDAKPGLHPKEMQRVRLNSLKSSSSNAFVDTEGLAEVSRTWRFPLHFIDFETAAPAVPLHRGLRPYQSLAFQFSHHTLGEDGSVSHTGQYLNSELGAFPNFDFLRNLKSSLDGDNGTIFRYAAHENTILNHIVEQLDEFGRHESDYEELRNFACSVSRPTRSHPNPWTVGDRDMVDLRELVARHYYHPRMRGSQSIKYVLPAVLTDSAFLQEKYSYPIYGYEVDSRSSQNFSRQTWIQFREDTVIDPYELLPAVFDDIDRETWNEFWTDEDIRGGGAAMAAYLRLQQETLPQGYRKKVEQGLLKYCELDTLAMVMIVESWRNHPR
;
A
#
# COMPACT_ATOMS: atom_id res chain seq x y z
N MET A 1 -13.77 60.16 65.06
CA MET A 1 -13.30 59.66 66.37
C MET A 1 -12.16 58.67 66.09
N LYS A 2 -10.96 58.99 66.61
CA LYS A 2 -9.70 58.23 66.73
C LYS A 2 -9.47 56.87 66.00
N LEU A 3 -8.39 56.88 65.19
CA LEU A 3 -7.17 56.04 65.22
C LEU A 3 -7.23 54.50 64.97
N GLY A 4 -6.41 54.04 64.01
CA GLY A 4 -5.39 53.00 64.33
C GLY A 4 -5.10 51.86 63.33
N LYS A 5 -4.06 52.05 62.50
CA LYS A 5 -2.93 51.14 62.13
C LYS A 5 -3.11 49.78 61.43
N HIS A 6 -2.41 49.71 60.29
CA HIS A 6 -1.73 48.60 59.57
C HIS A 6 -1.59 47.20 60.20
N SER A 7 -1.77 46.17 59.35
CA SER A 7 -0.77 45.10 59.15
C SER A 7 -0.89 44.46 57.75
N ASN A 8 0.25 44.32 57.08
CA ASN A 8 0.45 43.64 55.79
C ASN A 8 0.63 42.13 56.00
N LEU A 9 -0.01 41.30 55.19
CA LEU A 9 0.33 39.90 54.94
C LEU A 9 0.22 39.63 53.43
N PRO A 10 1.26 39.12 52.75
CA PRO A 10 1.21 38.88 51.30
C PRO A 10 0.49 37.56 50.97
N SER A 11 -0.30 37.61 49.90
CA SER A 11 -1.15 36.54 49.39
C SER A 11 -0.36 35.34 48.86
N GLN A 12 -0.65 34.13 49.38
CA GLN A 12 -0.22 32.84 48.84
C GLN A 12 -0.78 32.52 47.44
N ALA A 13 -1.62 33.37 46.85
CA ALA A 13 -2.23 33.17 45.53
C ALA A 13 -1.32 33.58 44.34
N GLN A 14 -0.20 34.29 44.58
CA GLN A 14 0.70 34.73 43.50
C GLN A 14 1.93 33.82 43.28
N SER A 15 2.28 32.92 44.21
CA SER A 15 3.41 32.01 44.03
C SER A 15 3.06 30.81 43.12
N ASN A 16 1.82 30.32 43.16
CA ASN A 16 1.38 29.21 42.30
C ASN A 16 1.23 29.61 40.82
N ARG A 17 0.95 30.89 40.51
CA ARG A 17 0.93 31.38 39.12
C ARG A 17 2.33 31.49 38.50
N ARG A 18 3.37 31.77 39.29
CA ARG A 18 4.76 31.92 38.80
C ARG A 18 5.46 30.58 38.58
N ILE A 19 5.14 29.56 39.38
CA ILE A 19 5.72 28.22 39.21
C ILE A 19 5.14 27.53 37.97
N VAL A 20 3.85 27.75 37.67
CA VAL A 20 3.20 27.23 36.44
C VAL A 20 3.71 27.95 35.18
N GLN A 21 4.00 29.24 35.20
CA GLN A 21 4.58 29.92 34.01
C GLN A 21 6.05 29.56 33.72
N GLY A 22 6.82 29.12 34.73
CA GLY A 22 8.24 28.79 34.58
C GLY A 22 8.50 27.45 33.90
N SER A 23 7.64 26.45 34.12
CA SER A 23 7.77 25.13 33.50
C SER A 23 7.32 25.11 32.04
N TYR A 24 6.31 25.92 31.68
CA TYR A 24 5.84 26.06 30.29
C TYR A 24 6.75 26.96 29.44
N ARG A 25 7.57 27.83 30.06
CA ARG A 25 8.57 28.64 29.34
C ARG A 25 9.85 27.91 28.95
N LYS A 26 10.11 26.73 29.52
CA LYS A 26 11.30 25.95 29.16
C LYS A 26 11.19 25.23 27.81
N ALA A 27 10.00 25.24 27.20
CA ALA A 27 9.78 24.74 25.84
C ALA A 27 9.90 25.81 24.74
N LEU A 28 10.10 27.10 25.08
CA LEU A 28 10.35 28.19 24.12
C LEU A 28 10.85 29.44 24.83
N VAL A 29 12.17 29.55 25.05
CA VAL A 29 12.92 30.82 25.11
C VAL A 29 14.39 30.53 24.74
N ILE A 30 14.79 30.90 23.54
CA ILE A 30 16.21 31.10 23.19
C ILE A 30 16.74 32.16 24.15
N GLN A 31 17.72 31.82 24.99
CA GLN A 31 18.45 32.79 25.81
C GLN A 31 19.15 33.79 24.89
N ARG A 32 18.58 35.00 24.76
CA ARG A 32 19.30 36.17 24.27
C ARG A 32 19.99 36.82 25.46
N ASP A 33 21.25 36.47 25.68
CA ASP A 33 22.16 37.33 26.43
C ASP A 33 22.59 38.47 25.52
N ASN A 34 22.25 39.69 25.92
CA ASN A 34 22.64 40.93 25.25
C ASN A 34 24.15 41.16 25.45
N GLU A 35 24.96 40.70 24.51
CA GLU A 35 26.24 41.34 24.20
C GLU A 35 26.24 41.70 22.72
N ALA A 36 26.51 42.97 22.42
CA ALA A 36 26.53 43.51 21.08
C ALA A 36 27.55 42.77 20.21
N LEU A 37 27.05 41.93 19.31
CA LEU A 37 27.82 41.28 18.27
C LEU A 37 27.39 41.86 16.92
N ASP A 38 28.42 42.09 16.12
CA ASP A 38 28.49 42.75 14.83
C ASP A 38 27.35 42.39 13.85
N ASP A 39 26.73 43.42 13.27
CA ASP A 39 25.62 43.32 12.30
C ASP A 39 26.02 42.55 11.01
N SER A 40 27.30 42.18 10.86
CA SER A 40 27.83 41.35 9.76
C SER A 40 27.63 39.83 9.94
N ILE A 41 27.18 39.36 11.11
CA ILE A 41 26.90 37.92 11.37
C ILE A 41 25.41 37.58 11.16
N ILE A 42 24.53 38.59 11.11
CA ILE A 42 23.08 38.41 11.06
C ILE A 42 22.57 37.93 9.68
N GLU A 43 23.39 37.99 8.62
CA GLU A 43 23.00 37.57 7.27
C GLU A 43 23.26 36.09 6.93
N ASN A 44 23.74 35.23 7.85
CA ASN A 44 24.13 33.85 7.49
C ASN A 44 23.62 32.67 8.36
N MET A 45 22.67 32.85 9.29
CA MET A 45 22.20 31.73 10.14
C MET A 45 20.72 31.78 10.57
N GLU A 46 19.77 32.03 9.66
CA GLU A 46 18.43 31.42 9.83
C GLU A 46 18.52 29.94 9.43
N LEU A 47 19.22 29.14 10.25
CA LEU A 47 19.12 27.69 10.18
C LEU A 47 17.71 27.32 10.62
N MET A 48 16.79 27.16 9.67
CA MET A 48 15.54 26.45 9.93
C MET A 48 15.90 25.12 10.62
N THR A 49 15.41 24.93 11.84
CA THR A 49 15.71 23.72 12.61
C THR A 49 15.20 22.52 11.84
N ARG A 50 16.12 21.64 11.41
CA ARG A 50 15.77 20.40 10.70
C ARG A 50 15.25 19.38 11.70
N TYR A 51 13.93 19.34 11.86
CA TYR A 51 13.28 18.40 12.76
C TYR A 51 13.32 16.96 12.22
N LEU A 52 13.73 16.03 13.08
CA LEU A 52 13.36 14.62 12.92
C LEU A 52 11.87 14.52 13.22
N THR A 53 11.08 14.22 12.20
CA THR A 53 9.64 14.02 12.31
C THR A 53 9.32 12.53 12.40
N LYS A 54 8.07 12.21 12.78
CA LYS A 54 7.51 10.85 12.77
C LYS A 54 7.83 10.05 11.50
N SER A 55 7.52 10.59 10.32
CA SER A 55 7.80 9.92 9.04
C SER A 55 9.30 9.71 8.80
N ARG A 56 10.13 10.70 9.15
CA ARG A 56 11.59 10.58 9.05
C ARG A 56 12.17 9.59 10.06
N PHE A 57 11.63 9.50 11.26
CA PHE A 57 12.03 8.50 12.24
C PHE A 57 11.76 7.08 11.70
N ILE A 58 10.59 6.81 11.14
CA ILE A 58 10.28 5.51 10.53
C ILE A 58 11.19 5.24 9.31
N LEU A 59 11.46 6.25 8.49
CA LEU A 59 12.39 6.17 7.37
C LEU A 59 13.82 5.78 7.85
N GLY A 60 14.34 6.51 8.83
CA GLY A 60 15.66 6.28 9.42
C GLY A 60 15.76 4.98 10.21
N HIS A 61 14.68 4.52 10.82
CA HIS A 61 14.61 3.21 11.46
C HIS A 61 14.72 2.06 10.45
N GLY A 62 14.15 2.23 9.25
CA GLY A 62 14.34 1.28 8.16
C GLY A 62 15.76 1.30 7.58
N CYS A 63 16.38 2.47 7.45
CA CYS A 63 17.78 2.65 7.06
C CYS A 63 18.26 4.06 7.43
N PRO A 64 19.21 4.23 8.38
CA PRO A 64 19.65 5.56 8.83
C PRO A 64 20.20 6.44 7.70
N THR A 65 20.85 5.86 6.69
CA THR A 65 21.41 6.58 5.55
C THR A 65 20.35 7.30 4.72
N LYS A 66 19.11 6.78 4.67
CA LYS A 66 17.99 7.43 3.95
C LYS A 66 17.66 8.84 4.46
N LEU A 67 17.98 9.14 5.73
CA LEU A 67 17.81 10.48 6.29
C LEU A 67 18.69 11.53 5.60
N PHE A 68 19.81 11.12 5.00
CA PHE A 68 20.67 12.03 4.25
C PHE A 68 20.05 12.42 2.90
N TYR A 69 19.35 11.49 2.23
CA TYR A 69 18.78 11.70 0.89
C TYR A 69 17.39 12.34 0.92
N THR A 70 16.61 12.11 1.97
CA THR A 70 15.21 12.59 2.04
C THR A 70 15.11 14.12 1.94
N LYS A 71 14.16 14.60 1.12
CA LYS A 71 13.91 16.03 0.83
C LYS A 71 15.05 16.79 0.14
N LYS A 72 16.03 16.09 -0.43
CA LYS A 72 17.03 16.67 -1.33
C LYS A 72 16.57 16.52 -2.79
N PRO A 73 16.27 17.63 -3.51
CA PRO A 73 15.74 17.57 -4.88
C PRO A 73 16.71 16.94 -5.89
N GLU A 74 18.00 16.91 -5.57
CA GLU A 74 19.04 16.28 -6.39
C GLU A 74 18.98 14.75 -6.36
N TYR A 75 18.33 14.12 -5.38
CA TYR A 75 18.20 12.66 -5.30
C TYR A 75 16.84 12.20 -5.82
N ALA A 76 16.83 11.09 -6.57
CA ALA A 76 15.58 10.44 -6.94
C ALA A 76 14.89 9.82 -5.72
N ASN A 77 13.56 9.87 -5.69
CA ASN A 77 12.73 9.16 -4.71
C ASN A 77 11.45 8.69 -5.40
N SER A 78 11.35 7.38 -5.62
CA SER A 78 10.21 6.74 -6.27
C SER A 78 8.91 6.80 -5.45
N ARG A 79 8.97 7.11 -4.14
CA ARG A 79 7.78 7.15 -3.28
C ARG A 79 7.10 8.52 -3.19
N GLU A 80 7.69 9.60 -3.72
CA GLU A 80 7.09 10.94 -3.59
C GLU A 80 5.81 11.12 -4.41
N ALA A 81 5.64 10.39 -5.52
CA ALA A 81 4.45 10.45 -6.36
C ALA A 81 3.27 9.61 -5.82
N ASP A 82 3.57 8.63 -4.95
CA ASP A 82 2.66 7.58 -4.47
C ASP A 82 1.83 8.02 -3.23
N GLU A 83 2.38 8.83 -2.32
CA GLU A 83 1.75 9.08 -1.01
C GLU A 83 0.29 9.57 -1.04
N PHE A 84 -0.10 10.39 -2.03
CA PHE A 84 -1.46 10.92 -2.12
C PHE A 84 -2.50 9.84 -2.45
N LEU A 85 -2.22 9.03 -3.45
CA LEU A 85 -3.14 8.02 -3.97
C LEU A 85 -3.13 6.76 -3.11
N GLN A 86 -2.00 6.43 -2.49
CA GLN A 86 -1.93 5.43 -1.45
C GLN A 86 -2.84 5.81 -0.28
N SER A 87 -2.80 7.08 0.15
CA SER A 87 -3.67 7.59 1.21
C SER A 87 -5.17 7.53 0.86
N LEU A 88 -5.52 7.74 -0.43
CA LEU A 88 -6.87 7.53 -0.95
C LEU A 88 -7.27 6.05 -0.95
N ALA A 89 -6.42 5.16 -1.44
CA ALA A 89 -6.68 3.73 -1.54
C ALA A 89 -6.81 3.07 -0.15
N GLU A 90 -5.96 3.46 0.80
CA GLU A 90 -5.99 2.96 2.18
C GLU A 90 -7.15 3.56 3.00
N GLY A 91 -7.79 4.63 2.52
CA GLY A 91 -8.84 5.34 3.25
C GLY A 91 -8.34 6.09 4.49
N GLY A 92 -7.03 6.33 4.59
CA GLY A 92 -6.38 6.90 5.77
C GLY A 92 -6.93 8.28 6.16
N MET A 93 -7.15 9.16 5.19
CA MET A 93 -7.72 10.49 5.43
C MET A 93 -9.16 10.43 5.98
N ILE A 94 -9.99 9.53 5.42
CA ILE A 94 -11.38 9.35 5.87
C ILE A 94 -11.38 8.79 7.29
N VAL A 95 -10.53 7.80 7.58
CA VAL A 95 -10.42 7.21 8.93
C VAL A 95 -9.93 8.24 9.95
N GLY A 96 -8.95 9.07 9.59
CA GLY A 96 -8.45 10.17 10.44
C GLY A 96 -9.55 11.18 10.77
N GLU A 97 -10.30 11.62 9.77
CA GLU A 97 -11.41 12.57 9.97
C GLU A 97 -12.58 11.93 10.74
N LEU A 98 -12.89 10.65 10.48
CA LEU A 98 -13.88 9.88 11.25
C LEU A 98 -13.50 9.78 12.74
N ALA A 99 -12.22 9.59 13.05
CA ALA A 99 -11.74 9.52 14.43
C ALA A 99 -12.04 10.79 15.22
N LYS A 100 -12.00 11.97 14.58
CA LYS A 100 -12.35 13.24 15.24
C LYS A 100 -13.79 13.28 15.72
N LEU A 101 -14.71 12.65 14.99
CA LEU A 101 -16.13 12.57 15.38
C LEU A 101 -16.36 11.82 16.70
N TYR A 102 -15.40 10.99 17.13
CA TYR A 102 -15.46 10.28 18.41
C TYR A 102 -15.11 11.18 19.60
N PHE A 103 -14.61 12.40 19.35
CA PHE A 103 -14.22 13.38 20.36
C PHE A 103 -14.91 14.73 20.09
N PRO A 104 -16.23 14.83 20.32
CA PRO A 104 -16.95 16.06 20.10
C PRO A 104 -16.38 17.21 20.94
N GLY A 105 -16.23 18.39 20.32
CA GLY A 105 -15.64 19.57 20.96
C GLY A 105 -14.12 19.61 20.97
N GLY A 106 -13.44 18.71 20.25
CA GLY A 106 -12.00 18.81 20.02
C GLY A 106 -11.61 20.02 19.15
N HIS A 107 -10.36 20.44 19.27
CA HIS A 107 -9.80 21.59 18.58
C HIS A 107 -8.74 21.14 17.56
N ASP A 108 -8.89 21.50 16.28
CA ASP A 108 -7.88 21.26 15.25
C ASP A 108 -6.72 22.28 15.31
N VAL A 109 -5.48 21.78 15.30
CA VAL A 109 -4.27 22.58 15.07
C VAL A 109 -3.87 22.45 13.59
N SER A 110 -4.54 23.21 12.73
CA SER A 110 -4.49 23.02 11.27
C SER A 110 -3.31 23.70 10.56
N THR A 111 -2.64 24.65 11.21
CA THR A 111 -1.51 25.41 10.62
C THR A 111 -0.31 24.50 10.33
N LEU A 112 0.34 24.69 9.18
CA LEU A 112 1.57 23.95 8.80
C LEU A 112 2.84 24.58 9.39
N ASN A 113 2.78 25.85 9.81
CA ASN A 113 3.90 26.53 10.43
C ASN A 113 4.19 25.91 11.81
N TYR A 114 5.44 25.46 12.02
CA TYR A 114 5.82 24.75 13.25
C TYR A 114 5.59 25.61 14.49
N ASP A 115 6.07 26.85 14.51
CA ASP A 115 5.98 27.72 15.68
C ASP A 115 4.52 28.02 16.04
N THR A 116 3.69 28.34 15.04
CA THR A 116 2.26 28.61 15.24
C THR A 116 1.55 27.38 15.79
N ALA A 117 1.84 26.18 15.26
CA ALA A 117 1.22 24.94 15.73
C ALA A 117 1.63 24.61 17.18
N LEU A 118 2.89 24.82 17.53
CA LEU A 118 3.41 24.64 18.89
C LEU A 118 2.78 25.62 19.88
N GLU A 119 2.62 26.88 19.48
CA GLU A 119 1.96 27.91 20.28
C GLU A 119 0.49 27.57 20.51
N GLU A 120 -0.27 27.25 19.46
CA GLU A 120 -1.68 26.85 19.55
C GLU A 120 -1.87 25.64 20.49
N THR A 121 -1.06 24.60 20.31
CA THR A 121 -1.09 23.40 21.16
C THR A 121 -0.78 23.75 22.61
N SER A 122 0.25 24.56 22.86
CA SER A 122 0.64 24.98 24.21
C SER A 122 -0.45 25.79 24.91
N GLN A 123 -1.16 26.66 24.19
CA GLN A 123 -2.28 27.43 24.74
C GLN A 123 -3.45 26.53 25.11
N LEU A 124 -3.79 25.56 24.26
CA LEU A 124 -4.86 24.60 24.52
C LEU A 124 -4.55 23.73 25.75
N LEU A 125 -3.29 23.30 25.93
CA LEU A 125 -2.85 22.49 27.08
C LEU A 125 -2.96 23.19 28.45
N LEU A 126 -3.15 24.52 28.49
CA LEU A 126 -3.41 25.26 29.73
C LEU A 126 -4.81 24.95 30.32
N GLN A 127 -5.73 24.45 29.50
CA GLN A 127 -7.06 24.03 29.96
C GLN A 127 -6.95 22.75 30.77
N ASN A 128 -7.79 22.58 31.80
CA ASN A 128 -7.77 21.35 32.62
C ASN A 128 -8.16 20.12 31.82
N ASP A 129 -9.22 20.23 31.01
CA ASP A 129 -9.76 19.18 30.16
C ASP A 129 -9.84 19.72 28.73
N VAL A 130 -9.18 19.06 27.77
CA VAL A 130 -9.16 19.48 26.36
C VAL A 130 -8.90 18.28 25.46
N VAL A 131 -9.49 18.29 24.26
CA VAL A 131 -9.09 17.40 23.17
C VAL A 131 -8.51 18.24 22.04
N ILE A 132 -7.34 17.84 21.55
CA ILE A 132 -6.60 18.54 20.50
C ILE A 132 -6.35 17.55 19.38
N PHE A 133 -6.77 17.88 18.16
CA PHE A 133 -6.45 17.13 16.95
C PHE A 133 -5.18 17.69 16.31
N GLU A 134 -4.32 16.82 15.81
CA GLU A 134 -3.03 17.18 15.20
C GLU A 134 -2.13 18.00 16.15
N ALA A 135 -2.17 17.70 17.45
CA ALA A 135 -1.46 18.43 18.49
C ALA A 135 0.05 18.42 18.22
N ALA A 136 0.64 19.59 18.04
CA ALA A 136 2.05 19.74 17.68
C ALA A 136 2.93 19.82 18.93
N VAL A 137 3.98 19.01 18.96
CA VAL A 137 4.93 18.95 20.08
C VAL A 137 6.35 18.83 19.56
N ALA A 138 7.23 19.63 20.15
CA ALA A 138 8.66 19.62 19.85
C ALA A 138 9.48 19.48 21.14
N TYR A 139 10.62 18.82 21.01
CA TYR A 139 11.65 18.77 22.03
C TYR A 139 13.01 18.72 21.33
N GLU A 140 13.87 19.71 21.56
CA GLU A 140 15.13 19.88 20.84
C GLU A 140 14.90 19.87 19.30
N ASN A 141 15.56 18.99 18.56
CA ASN A 141 15.40 18.80 17.11
C ASN A 141 14.40 17.68 16.76
N LEU A 142 13.51 17.31 17.68
CA LEU A 142 12.41 16.36 17.45
C LEU A 142 11.08 17.09 17.30
N PHE A 143 10.24 16.64 16.37
CA PHE A 143 8.89 17.18 16.19
C PHE A 143 7.89 16.08 15.87
N CYS A 144 6.70 16.15 16.47
CA CYS A 144 5.58 15.30 16.10
C CYS A 144 4.25 16.06 16.11
N ARG A 145 3.30 15.52 15.35
CA ARG A 145 1.88 15.82 15.46
C ARG A 145 1.18 14.55 15.92
N ILE A 146 0.38 14.70 16.97
CA ILE A 146 -0.41 13.62 17.56
C ILE A 146 -1.82 13.73 16.98
N ASP A 147 -2.30 12.68 16.32
CA ASP A 147 -3.60 12.67 15.64
C ASP A 147 -4.73 13.09 16.59
N VAL A 148 -4.81 12.48 17.78
CA VAL A 148 -5.71 12.90 18.86
C VAL A 148 -5.01 12.89 20.22
N LEU A 149 -4.96 14.06 20.86
CA LEU A 149 -4.46 14.23 22.23
C LEU A 149 -5.62 14.56 23.18
N VAL A 150 -5.88 13.70 24.15
CA VAL A 150 -6.91 13.91 25.18
C VAL A 150 -6.27 14.22 26.52
N LYS A 151 -6.58 15.38 27.10
CA LYS A 151 -6.12 15.80 28.41
C LYS A 151 -7.24 15.82 29.43
N LYS A 152 -6.98 15.23 30.60
CA LYS A 152 -7.83 15.33 31.79
C LYS A 152 -7.00 15.58 33.04
N GLY A 153 -7.00 16.83 33.52
CA GLY A 153 -6.11 17.25 34.60
C GLY A 153 -4.64 17.03 34.23
N ASN A 154 -3.99 16.09 34.91
CA ASN A 154 -2.59 15.71 34.67
C ASN A 154 -2.41 14.41 33.86
N GLU A 155 -3.50 13.78 33.44
CA GLU A 155 -3.48 12.57 32.62
C GLU A 155 -3.65 12.93 31.15
N LEU A 156 -2.84 12.30 30.30
CA LEU A 156 -2.87 12.44 28.86
C LEU A 156 -3.02 11.09 28.16
N GLN A 157 -3.84 11.09 27.12
CA GLN A 157 -3.94 9.98 26.18
C GLN A 157 -3.43 10.47 24.82
N LEU A 158 -2.32 9.89 24.38
CA LEU A 158 -1.82 10.03 23.03
C LEU A 158 -2.44 8.93 22.19
N ILE A 159 -3.25 9.29 21.20
CA ILE A 159 -4.00 8.36 20.37
C ILE A 159 -3.56 8.55 18.92
N GLU A 160 -2.95 7.51 18.37
CA GLU A 160 -2.55 7.43 16.97
C GLU A 160 -3.59 6.64 16.18
N VAL A 161 -4.07 7.20 15.06
CA VAL A 161 -5.16 6.67 14.26
C VAL A 161 -4.61 5.96 13.03
N LYS A 162 -5.04 4.70 12.78
CA LYS A 162 -4.63 3.93 11.61
C LYS A 162 -5.83 3.31 10.91
N ALA A 163 -5.85 3.39 9.58
CA ALA A 163 -6.82 2.65 8.77
C ALA A 163 -6.65 1.13 8.88
N LYS A 164 -5.46 0.64 9.24
CA LYS A 164 -5.19 -0.80 9.41
C LYS A 164 -6.19 -1.45 10.37
N SER A 165 -6.72 -2.61 9.99
CA SER A 165 -7.74 -3.29 10.79
C SER A 165 -7.21 -4.15 11.93
N ILE A 166 -8.02 -4.26 12.98
CA ILE A 166 -7.89 -5.22 14.07
C ILE A 166 -9.16 -6.06 14.18
N ASP A 167 -9.05 -7.21 14.86
CA ASP A 167 -10.23 -7.92 15.35
C ASP A 167 -10.66 -7.32 16.70
N GLY A 168 -11.87 -6.76 16.73
CA GLY A 168 -12.47 -6.17 17.92
C GLY A 168 -12.60 -7.07 19.13
N ASN A 169 -12.71 -8.38 18.89
CA ASN A 169 -12.87 -9.40 19.91
C ASN A 169 -11.54 -9.93 20.42
N ASP A 170 -10.44 -9.63 19.73
CA ASP A 170 -9.09 -9.93 20.20
C ASP A 170 -8.69 -8.94 21.30
N SER A 171 -8.32 -9.50 22.46
CA SER A 171 -7.82 -8.75 23.61
C SER A 171 -6.46 -8.12 23.36
N ASP A 172 -5.62 -8.72 22.50
CA ASP A 172 -4.29 -8.21 22.15
C ASP A 172 -3.95 -8.49 20.67
N PRO A 173 -4.51 -7.69 19.74
CA PRO A 173 -4.36 -7.89 18.29
C PRO A 173 -2.94 -7.61 17.76
N PHE A 174 -2.01 -7.20 18.64
CA PHE A 174 -0.64 -6.83 18.27
C PHE A 174 0.36 -7.96 18.55
N ARG A 175 -0.06 -9.03 19.23
CA ARG A 175 0.80 -10.16 19.60
C ARG A 175 0.53 -11.39 18.74
N GLY A 176 1.60 -12.08 18.37
CA GLY A 176 1.51 -13.38 17.74
C GLY A 176 1.28 -14.50 18.75
N THR A 177 0.98 -15.70 18.25
CA THR A 177 0.78 -16.91 19.09
C THR A 177 1.99 -17.28 19.95
N ARG A 178 3.19 -16.79 19.61
CA ARG A 178 4.44 -16.99 20.37
C ARG A 178 4.69 -15.91 21.42
N GLY A 179 3.76 -14.97 21.61
CA GLY A 179 3.82 -13.93 22.63
C GLY A 179 4.52 -12.64 22.24
N GLY A 180 5.39 -12.61 21.22
CA GLY A 180 6.06 -11.38 20.78
C GLY A 180 5.17 -10.44 19.94
N VAL A 181 5.55 -9.17 19.87
CA VAL A 181 4.94 -8.18 18.97
C VAL A 181 5.10 -8.61 17.50
N LEU A 182 3.99 -8.60 16.76
CA LEU A 182 3.96 -8.93 15.33
C LEU A 182 4.75 -7.91 14.50
N SER A 183 5.54 -8.39 13.53
CA SER A 183 6.35 -7.58 12.61
C SER A 183 5.56 -6.43 11.99
N ASP A 184 4.34 -6.73 11.56
CA ASP A 184 3.50 -5.82 10.78
C ASP A 184 2.92 -4.66 11.61
N TRP A 185 3.09 -4.73 12.94
CA TRP A 185 2.68 -3.68 13.89
C TRP A 185 3.87 -2.89 14.44
N LYS A 186 5.11 -3.41 14.34
CA LYS A 186 6.30 -2.76 14.91
C LYS A 186 6.45 -1.31 14.45
N LYS A 187 6.28 -1.03 13.16
CA LYS A 187 6.40 0.34 12.62
C LYS A 187 5.40 1.32 13.25
N TYR A 188 4.16 0.90 13.48
CA TYR A 188 3.12 1.74 14.08
C TYR A 188 3.31 1.91 15.58
N LEU A 189 3.85 0.90 16.26
CA LEU A 189 4.16 1.00 17.69
C LEU A 189 5.39 1.88 17.94
N LEU A 190 6.43 1.76 17.12
CA LEU A 190 7.62 2.63 17.18
C LEU A 190 7.28 4.09 16.86
N ASP A 191 6.35 4.31 15.93
CA ASP A 191 5.77 5.63 15.65
C ASP A 191 5.16 6.24 16.93
N VAL A 192 4.28 5.52 17.63
CA VAL A 192 3.71 5.98 18.90
C VAL A 192 4.79 6.14 19.98
N ALA A 193 5.79 5.26 20.02
CA ALA A 193 6.92 5.33 20.94
C ALA A 193 7.71 6.64 20.79
N PHE A 194 7.99 7.03 19.54
CA PHE A 194 8.66 8.27 19.20
C PHE A 194 7.86 9.49 19.67
N GLN A 195 6.54 9.51 19.43
CA GLN A 195 5.69 10.61 19.88
C GLN A 195 5.62 10.67 21.42
N ARG A 196 5.50 9.52 22.10
CA ARG A 196 5.50 9.42 23.57
C ARG A 196 6.79 9.97 24.16
N LEU A 197 7.94 9.64 23.57
CA LEU A 197 9.25 10.15 23.98
C LEU A 197 9.31 11.67 23.91
N ILE A 198 8.98 12.27 22.75
CA ILE A 198 8.99 13.73 22.58
C ILE A 198 8.08 14.39 23.61
N PHE A 199 6.87 13.85 23.80
CA PHE A 199 5.90 14.43 24.71
C PHE A 199 6.37 14.39 26.17
N GLN A 200 6.88 13.25 26.63
CA GLN A 200 7.38 13.08 28.00
C GLN A 200 8.55 14.02 28.30
N GLN A 201 9.41 14.27 27.31
CA GLN A 201 10.53 15.21 27.44
C GLN A 201 10.06 16.68 27.43
N ALA A 202 9.11 17.03 26.55
CA ALA A 202 8.55 18.37 26.46
C ALA A 202 7.69 18.75 27.69
N PHE A 203 6.96 17.78 28.26
CA PHE A 203 6.01 18.00 29.34
C PHE A 203 6.11 16.95 30.46
N PRO A 204 7.19 16.97 31.27
CA PRO A 204 7.49 15.91 32.25
C PRO A 204 6.52 15.84 33.43
N THR A 205 5.62 16.81 33.60
CA THR A 205 4.64 16.82 34.69
C THR A 205 3.38 15.99 34.40
N PHE A 206 3.15 15.62 33.14
CA PHE A 206 1.99 14.83 32.76
C PHE A 206 2.26 13.33 32.83
N THR A 207 1.23 12.57 33.18
CA THR A 207 1.23 11.12 33.02
C THR A 207 0.67 10.78 31.64
N VAL A 208 1.50 10.19 30.78
CA VAL A 208 1.14 9.88 29.38
C VAL A 208 0.78 8.40 29.27
N SER A 209 -0.33 8.11 28.59
CA SER A 209 -0.70 6.77 28.14
C SER A 209 -0.82 6.76 26.62
N SER A 210 -0.32 5.69 26.00
CA SER A 210 -0.27 5.55 24.54
C SER A 210 -1.32 4.56 24.02
N TRP A 211 -1.98 4.95 22.93
CA TRP A 211 -3.09 4.23 22.35
C TRP A 211 -2.96 4.19 20.82
N LEU A 212 -3.34 3.05 20.24
CA LEU A 212 -3.68 2.96 18.82
C LEU A 212 -5.21 2.92 18.68
N MET A 213 -5.73 3.74 17.77
CA MET A 213 -7.11 3.66 17.29
C MET A 213 -7.09 3.04 15.89
N CYS A 214 -7.70 1.86 15.75
CA CYS A 214 -7.68 1.09 14.52
C CYS A 214 -9.10 0.80 14.05
N VAL A 215 -9.24 0.47 12.77
CA VAL A 215 -10.50 0.03 12.19
C VAL A 215 -10.85 -1.36 12.72
N ASP A 216 -12.03 -1.55 13.27
CA ASP A 216 -12.51 -2.85 13.76
C ASP A 216 -13.23 -3.59 12.64
N LYS A 217 -12.61 -4.67 12.12
CA LYS A 217 -13.19 -5.45 11.01
C LYS A 217 -14.42 -6.28 11.42
N THR A 218 -14.77 -6.30 12.70
CA THR A 218 -15.92 -7.06 13.22
C THR A 218 -17.18 -6.21 13.32
N GLU A 219 -17.05 -4.89 13.23
CA GLU A 219 -18.15 -3.94 13.44
C GLU A 219 -18.86 -3.65 12.11
N GLU A 220 -20.19 -3.70 12.14
CA GLU A 220 -21.02 -3.42 10.97
C GLU A 220 -21.29 -1.93 10.81
N CYS A 221 -21.26 -1.46 9.57
CA CYS A 221 -21.66 -0.10 9.26
C CYS A 221 -23.17 0.08 9.48
N THR A 222 -23.55 1.08 10.27
CA THR A 222 -24.95 1.32 10.64
C THR A 222 -25.70 2.24 9.67
N VAL A 223 -24.98 2.92 8.78
CA VAL A 223 -25.53 3.91 7.83
C VAL A 223 -25.08 3.63 6.40
N ASP A 224 -25.95 3.87 5.42
CA ASP A 224 -25.59 3.82 4.01
C ASP A 224 -24.79 5.07 3.60
N GLY A 225 -23.82 4.88 2.71
CA GLY A 225 -23.09 6.00 2.12
C GLY A 225 -22.21 6.79 3.10
N LEU A 226 -21.74 6.18 4.21
CA LEU A 226 -20.90 6.85 5.22
C LEU A 226 -19.72 7.60 4.59
N HIS A 227 -19.01 6.94 3.67
CA HIS A 227 -17.89 7.52 2.92
C HIS A 227 -18.23 8.84 2.18
N ARG A 228 -19.50 9.09 1.84
CA ARG A 228 -19.95 10.31 1.13
C ARG A 228 -20.05 11.52 2.04
N LEU A 229 -20.12 11.29 3.35
CA LEU A 229 -20.11 12.34 4.35
C LEU A 229 -18.69 12.90 4.56
N PHE A 230 -17.70 12.34 3.88
CA PHE A 230 -16.31 12.76 3.91
C PHE A 230 -15.91 13.25 2.52
N LYS A 231 -15.63 14.56 2.43
CA LYS A 231 -15.21 15.18 1.18
C LYS A 231 -13.71 15.36 1.19
N ILE A 232 -13.05 14.90 0.14
CA ILE A 232 -11.62 15.12 -0.06
C ILE A 232 -11.45 16.38 -0.94
N GLU A 233 -10.67 17.34 -0.44
CA GLU A 233 -10.39 18.61 -1.11
C GLU A 233 -8.89 18.81 -1.24
N SER A 234 -8.44 19.30 -2.40
CA SER A 234 -7.05 19.67 -2.65
C SER A 234 -6.97 21.14 -3.03
N ASP A 235 -6.09 21.90 -2.37
CA ASP A 235 -5.85 23.32 -2.65
C ASP A 235 -4.57 23.56 -3.48
N GLY A 236 -3.99 22.49 -4.03
CA GLY A 236 -2.73 22.51 -4.78
C GLY A 236 -1.47 22.47 -3.91
N SER A 237 -1.58 22.72 -2.61
CA SER A 237 -0.48 22.59 -1.64
C SER A 237 -0.67 21.41 -0.67
N ARG A 238 -1.92 21.08 -0.35
CA ARG A 238 -2.29 19.96 0.51
C ARG A 238 -3.59 19.33 0.03
N THR A 239 -3.70 18.02 0.21
CA THR A 239 -4.99 17.33 0.18
C THR A 239 -5.47 17.08 1.60
N SER A 240 -6.74 17.37 1.87
CA SER A 240 -7.37 17.16 3.17
C SER A 240 -8.72 16.50 3.01
N CYS A 241 -9.21 15.90 4.09
CA CYS A 241 -10.54 15.36 4.17
C CYS A 241 -11.32 16.10 5.25
N VAL A 242 -12.57 16.44 4.95
CA VAL A 242 -13.46 17.14 5.86
C VAL A 242 -14.79 16.41 5.94
N PHE A 243 -15.32 16.30 7.15
CA PHE A 243 -16.68 15.81 7.33
C PHE A 243 -17.68 16.90 6.92
N VAL A 244 -18.58 16.56 5.99
CA VAL A 244 -19.61 17.46 5.42
C VAL A 244 -21.04 17.03 5.75
N GLY A 245 -21.20 15.94 6.51
CA GLY A 245 -22.50 15.46 6.96
C GLY A 245 -23.08 16.28 8.12
N ASP A 246 -24.33 15.99 8.47
CA ASP A 246 -24.95 16.44 9.72
C ASP A 246 -25.02 15.23 10.67
N ASP A 247 -24.51 15.38 11.90
CA ASP A 247 -24.64 14.35 12.96
C ASP A 247 -25.17 14.95 14.27
N PRO A 248 -26.38 15.51 14.27
CA PRO A 248 -26.89 16.26 15.40
C PRO A 248 -27.21 15.34 16.60
N ALA A 249 -27.29 14.02 16.39
CA ALA A 249 -27.58 13.02 17.41
C ALA A 249 -26.35 12.17 17.82
N GLY A 250 -25.18 12.34 17.19
CA GLY A 250 -24.04 11.46 17.44
C GLY A 250 -24.27 10.02 16.95
N SER A 251 -25.13 9.86 15.96
CA SER A 251 -25.65 8.57 15.46
C SER A 251 -24.77 7.94 14.38
N ILE A 252 -23.82 8.68 13.83
CA ILE A 252 -22.94 8.18 12.76
C ILE A 252 -21.87 7.26 13.36
N CYS A 253 -22.02 5.95 13.10
CA CYS A 253 -21.02 4.88 13.23
C CYS A 253 -19.93 5.09 14.30
N ARG A 254 -20.34 5.22 15.57
CA ARG A 254 -19.44 5.40 16.72
C ARG A 254 -18.59 4.19 17.10
N GLU A 255 -18.62 3.07 16.36
CA GLU A 255 -17.93 1.86 16.81
C GLU A 255 -17.02 1.18 15.78
N ILE A 256 -16.97 1.62 14.51
CA ILE A 256 -16.02 1.00 13.54
C ILE A 256 -14.55 1.32 13.82
N LEU A 257 -14.26 2.30 14.70
CA LEU A 257 -12.92 2.56 15.21
C LEU A 257 -12.81 2.16 16.68
N LYS A 258 -11.76 1.42 17.01
CA LYS A 258 -11.55 0.90 18.36
C LYS A 258 -10.17 1.23 18.89
N ARG A 259 -10.13 1.70 20.13
CA ARG A 259 -8.89 2.04 20.83
C ARG A 259 -8.32 0.82 21.55
N ARG A 260 -7.01 0.67 21.48
CA ARG A 260 -6.23 -0.29 22.26
C ARG A 260 -5.06 0.42 22.91
N ARG A 261 -4.86 0.15 24.20
CA ARG A 261 -3.73 0.67 24.96
C ARG A 261 -2.48 -0.12 24.57
N VAL A 262 -1.38 0.57 24.29
CA VAL A 262 -0.15 -0.04 23.72
C VAL A 262 1.11 0.24 24.52
N ASP A 263 1.00 0.81 25.72
CA ASP A 263 2.17 1.14 26.57
C ASP A 263 3.11 -0.06 26.74
N GLY A 264 2.58 -1.25 27.08
CA GLY A 264 3.39 -2.44 27.29
C GLY A 264 4.08 -2.96 26.02
N HIS A 265 3.46 -2.81 24.85
CA HIS A 265 4.07 -3.19 23.56
C HIS A 265 5.18 -2.22 23.18
N ILE A 266 4.97 -0.92 23.45
CA ILE A 266 5.99 0.10 23.23
C ILE A 266 7.18 -0.12 24.17
N ASP A 267 6.92 -0.36 25.45
CA ASP A 267 7.97 -0.58 26.45
C ASP A 267 8.84 -1.80 26.08
N GLU A 268 8.22 -2.88 25.58
CA GLU A 268 8.93 -4.04 25.03
C GLU A 268 9.83 -3.64 23.85
N LEU A 269 9.29 -2.95 22.84
CA LEU A 269 10.07 -2.56 21.66
C LEU A 269 11.19 -1.56 22.00
N CYS A 270 10.96 -0.63 22.92
CA CYS A 270 11.98 0.31 23.36
C CYS A 270 13.09 -0.34 24.19
N SER A 271 12.88 -1.57 24.68
CA SER A 271 13.89 -2.34 25.41
C SER A 271 14.82 -3.17 24.52
N ASP A 272 14.53 -3.24 23.20
CA ASP A 272 15.41 -3.86 22.22
C ASP A 272 16.74 -3.09 22.11
N ASP A 273 17.78 -3.76 21.60
CA ASP A 273 19.07 -3.12 21.30
C ASP A 273 19.01 -2.37 19.96
N PHE A 274 19.29 -1.07 19.96
CA PHE A 274 19.32 -0.24 18.75
C PHE A 274 20.76 0.01 18.29
N GLY A 275 21.50 -1.08 18.10
CA GLY A 275 22.91 -1.04 17.69
C GLY A 275 23.81 -0.52 18.80
N GLY A 276 23.68 -1.08 20.01
CA GLY A 276 24.40 -0.67 21.21
C GLY A 276 23.87 0.60 21.88
N ARG A 277 22.65 1.04 21.52
CA ARG A 277 21.98 2.23 22.07
C ARG A 277 20.63 1.84 22.66
N ASP A 278 20.22 2.54 23.72
CA ASP A 278 18.81 2.55 24.10
C ASP A 278 17.96 3.35 23.10
N PHE A 279 16.64 3.23 23.19
CA PHE A 279 15.71 3.89 22.26
C PHE A 279 15.87 5.41 22.22
N GLU A 280 16.05 6.08 23.36
CA GLU A 280 16.19 7.54 23.44
C GLU A 280 17.50 8.00 22.79
N GLN A 281 18.61 7.31 23.07
CA GLN A 281 19.90 7.55 22.45
C GLN A 281 19.87 7.30 20.95
N TYR A 282 19.15 6.28 20.49
CA TYR A 282 18.98 5.99 19.08
C TYR A 282 18.20 7.10 18.36
N VAL A 283 17.07 7.56 18.91
CA VAL A 283 16.29 8.67 18.36
C VAL A 283 17.13 9.95 18.30
N ARG A 284 17.86 10.29 19.37
CA ARG A 284 18.78 11.44 19.37
C ARG A 284 19.87 11.30 18.31
N TRP A 285 20.47 10.12 18.18
CA TRP A 285 21.49 9.86 17.17
C TRP A 285 20.96 10.05 15.75
N LEU A 286 19.74 9.57 15.43
CA LEU A 286 19.11 9.85 14.14
C LEU A 286 18.86 11.34 13.92
N ALA A 287 18.34 12.04 14.94
CA ALA A 287 18.02 13.46 14.85
C ALA A 287 19.27 14.32 14.68
N ASP A 288 20.35 13.99 15.39
CA ASP A 288 21.65 14.64 15.28
C ASP A 288 22.24 14.49 13.87
N ASN A 289 22.26 13.27 13.32
CA ASN A 289 22.78 13.06 11.96
C ASN A 289 21.91 13.78 10.92
N TYR A 290 20.59 13.75 11.06
CA TYR A 290 19.70 14.47 10.15
C TYR A 290 19.89 15.98 10.22
N SER A 291 19.96 16.54 11.43
CA SER A 291 20.08 17.99 11.63
C SER A 291 21.41 18.55 11.13
N ARG A 292 22.49 17.77 11.23
CA ARG A 292 23.83 18.11 10.72
C ARG A 292 24.07 17.73 9.26
N ASP A 293 23.05 17.23 8.57
CA ASP A 293 23.15 16.67 7.22
C ASP A 293 24.29 15.64 7.06
N THR A 294 24.52 14.82 8.09
CA THR A 294 25.58 13.82 8.10
C THR A 294 25.06 12.52 7.50
N LYS A 295 25.71 12.07 6.41
CA LYS A 295 25.46 10.74 5.84
C LYS A 295 25.98 9.67 6.80
N VAL A 296 25.06 8.91 7.38
CA VAL A 296 25.43 7.72 8.17
C VAL A 296 26.00 6.66 7.22
N THR A 297 27.11 6.04 7.62
CA THR A 297 27.75 4.95 6.88
C THR A 297 26.73 3.89 6.49
N PRO A 298 26.57 3.56 5.19
CA PRO A 298 25.59 2.59 4.75
C PRO A 298 25.90 1.18 5.26
N GLU A 299 24.87 0.45 5.65
CA GLU A 299 24.94 -0.99 5.89
C GLU A 299 24.18 -1.70 4.76
N ILE A 300 24.85 -2.57 4.01
CA ILE A 300 24.22 -3.28 2.90
C ILE A 300 23.50 -4.53 3.43
N GLY A 301 22.22 -4.69 3.08
CA GLY A 301 21.41 -5.81 3.52
C GLY A 301 20.16 -6.01 2.66
N VAL A 302 19.30 -6.95 3.06
CA VAL A 302 18.05 -7.26 2.34
C VAL A 302 17.09 -6.08 2.30
N HIS A 303 17.17 -5.17 3.28
CA HIS A 303 16.41 -3.92 3.31
C HIS A 303 16.74 -2.99 2.13
N CYS A 304 17.88 -3.17 1.45
CA CYS A 304 18.24 -2.38 0.28
C CYS A 304 17.41 -2.76 -0.96
N ARG A 305 16.77 -3.93 -0.99
CA ARG A 305 15.95 -4.40 -2.12
C ARG A 305 14.91 -3.33 -2.50
N ASP A 306 14.16 -2.87 -1.50
CA ASP A 306 13.03 -1.95 -1.66
C ASP A 306 13.43 -0.49 -1.39
N CYS A 307 14.70 -0.13 -1.61
CA CYS A 307 15.17 1.24 -1.43
C CYS A 307 14.53 2.18 -2.46
N GLU A 308 13.82 3.20 -1.99
CA GLU A 308 13.13 4.18 -2.84
C GLU A 308 14.07 5.21 -3.52
N PHE A 309 15.32 5.35 -3.05
CA PHE A 309 16.31 6.29 -3.57
C PHE A 309 17.09 5.71 -4.77
N ARG A 310 16.36 5.23 -5.77
CA ARG A 310 16.88 4.70 -7.04
C ARG A 310 16.42 5.59 -8.20
N CYS A 311 17.28 5.81 -9.19
CA CYS A 311 16.86 6.50 -10.41
C CYS A 311 16.13 5.54 -11.34
N THR A 312 15.01 5.98 -11.92
CA THR A 312 14.50 5.35 -13.15
C THR A 312 15.42 5.71 -14.32
N GLN A 313 15.35 4.94 -15.41
CA GLN A 313 16.14 5.19 -16.63
C GLN A 313 15.95 6.64 -17.13
N GLN A 314 14.73 7.16 -17.04
CA GLN A 314 14.35 8.50 -17.50
C GLN A 314 14.73 9.62 -16.51
N GLN A 315 14.90 9.30 -15.22
CA GLN A 315 15.38 10.25 -14.20
C GLN A 315 16.91 10.42 -14.25
N SER A 316 17.63 9.39 -14.71
CA SER A 316 19.07 9.50 -15.01
C SER A 316 19.36 10.55 -16.09
N ASP A 317 18.40 10.81 -16.98
CA ASP A 317 18.53 11.80 -18.07
C ASP A 317 18.30 13.25 -17.59
N ASN A 318 17.80 13.44 -16.37
CA ASN A 318 17.55 14.75 -15.74
C ASN A 318 18.57 15.09 -14.63
N ASP A 319 19.76 14.47 -14.66
CA ASP A 319 20.86 14.67 -13.69
C ASP A 319 20.50 14.38 -12.22
N ARG A 320 19.46 13.58 -11.93
CA ARG A 320 19.18 13.13 -10.56
C ARG A 320 20.16 12.05 -10.11
N GLN A 321 20.54 12.10 -8.84
CA GLN A 321 21.46 11.17 -8.18
C GLN A 321 20.74 9.95 -7.62
N ASP A 322 21.40 8.79 -7.70
CA ASP A 322 20.92 7.50 -7.20
C ASP A 322 21.59 7.16 -5.85
N GLY A 323 20.86 7.37 -4.76
CA GLY A 323 21.36 7.14 -3.41
C GLY A 323 21.64 5.66 -3.12
N PHE A 324 20.91 4.74 -3.75
CA PHE A 324 21.18 3.30 -3.66
C PHE A 324 22.54 2.97 -4.28
N ARG A 325 22.82 3.42 -5.51
CA ARG A 325 24.10 3.19 -6.18
C ARG A 325 25.25 3.80 -5.38
N GLU A 326 25.07 5.03 -4.87
CA GLU A 326 26.07 5.71 -4.04
C GLU A 326 26.45 4.88 -2.80
N CYS A 327 25.47 4.32 -2.09
CA CYS A 327 25.72 3.47 -0.93
C CYS A 327 26.50 2.20 -1.28
N TRP A 328 26.11 1.53 -2.36
CA TRP A 328 26.72 0.26 -2.78
C TRP A 328 28.14 0.46 -3.32
N SER A 329 28.37 1.52 -4.10
CA SER A 329 29.71 1.90 -4.54
C SER A 329 30.63 2.24 -3.37
N GLU A 330 30.14 2.95 -2.35
CA GLU A 330 30.93 3.30 -1.16
C GLU A 330 31.37 2.07 -0.36
N VAL A 331 30.46 1.13 -0.10
CA VAL A 331 30.72 -0.01 0.80
C VAL A 331 31.40 -1.19 0.09
N LEU A 332 31.03 -1.44 -1.17
CA LEU A 332 31.48 -2.61 -1.93
C LEU A 332 32.52 -2.26 -3.01
N GLY A 333 32.73 -0.97 -3.31
CA GLY A 333 33.60 -0.56 -4.41
C GLY A 333 33.02 -0.85 -5.79
N TRP A 334 31.70 -1.00 -5.90
CA TRP A 334 31.00 -1.32 -7.14
C TRP A 334 31.10 -0.17 -8.15
N SER A 335 31.36 -0.55 -9.40
CA SER A 335 31.30 0.29 -10.59
C SER A 335 29.93 0.17 -11.27
N ASP A 336 29.66 0.99 -12.29
CA ASP A 336 28.41 0.90 -13.06
C ASP A 336 28.18 -0.51 -13.65
N ALA A 337 29.25 -1.16 -14.12
CA ALA A 337 29.19 -2.51 -14.66
C ALA A 337 28.76 -3.57 -13.61
N ASP A 338 29.02 -3.33 -12.32
CA ASP A 338 28.62 -4.27 -11.26
C ASP A 338 27.11 -4.25 -11.03
N PHE A 339 26.47 -3.09 -11.21
CA PHE A 339 25.01 -2.93 -11.07
C PHE A 339 24.21 -3.57 -12.20
N ASP A 340 24.86 -3.85 -13.34
CA ASP A 340 24.24 -4.54 -14.48
C ASP A 340 24.23 -6.07 -14.30
N ARG A 341 24.93 -6.59 -13.28
CA ARG A 341 24.97 -8.02 -13.00
C ARG A 341 23.76 -8.47 -12.16
N PRO A 342 23.22 -9.67 -12.41
CA PRO A 342 22.20 -10.24 -11.55
C PRO A 342 22.76 -10.55 -10.17
N THR A 343 21.95 -10.28 -9.16
CA THR A 343 22.29 -10.39 -7.74
C THR A 343 21.36 -11.38 -7.02
N VAL A 344 21.63 -11.64 -5.74
CA VAL A 344 20.73 -12.41 -4.87
C VAL A 344 19.30 -11.86 -4.79
N PHE A 345 19.04 -10.61 -5.20
CA PHE A 345 17.69 -10.05 -5.27
C PHE A 345 16.90 -10.52 -6.48
N ASP A 346 17.56 -10.96 -7.55
CA ASP A 346 16.91 -11.48 -8.76
C ASP A 346 16.42 -12.93 -8.60
N LEU A 347 16.85 -13.62 -7.53
CA LEU A 347 16.32 -14.91 -7.14
C LEU A 347 15.04 -14.74 -6.31
N ASN A 348 13.90 -14.98 -6.95
CA ASN A 348 12.59 -14.99 -6.30
C ASN A 348 12.58 -15.86 -5.02
N ASN A 349 12.01 -15.33 -3.94
CA ASN A 349 11.81 -15.98 -2.65
C ASN A 349 13.10 -16.60 -2.07
N PHE A 350 14.27 -16.02 -2.36
CA PHE A 350 15.54 -16.47 -1.78
C PHE A 350 15.72 -15.96 -0.35
N ARG A 351 15.24 -16.75 0.61
CA ARG A 351 15.22 -16.39 2.05
C ARG A 351 16.59 -16.27 2.69
N ARG A 352 17.62 -16.85 2.08
CA ARG A 352 19.01 -16.80 2.56
C ARG A 352 19.78 -15.56 2.08
N ALA A 353 19.14 -14.64 1.34
CA ALA A 353 19.83 -13.48 0.75
C ALA A 353 20.70 -12.70 1.76
N GLN A 354 20.24 -12.47 3.00
CA GLN A 354 21.04 -11.75 4.01
C GLN A 354 22.35 -12.49 4.34
N GLU A 355 22.30 -13.82 4.51
CA GLU A 355 23.48 -14.65 4.80
C GLU A 355 24.58 -14.48 3.74
N PHE A 356 24.17 -14.41 2.47
CA PHE A 356 25.09 -14.24 1.33
C PHE A 356 25.61 -12.80 1.21
N ILE A 357 24.77 -11.81 1.51
CA ILE A 357 25.18 -10.40 1.58
C ILE A 357 26.24 -10.19 2.65
N ASP A 358 26.05 -10.77 3.84
CA ASP A 358 27.01 -10.70 4.95
C ASP A 358 28.37 -11.33 4.57
N GLN A 359 28.35 -12.36 3.73
CA GLN A 359 29.53 -13.02 3.17
C GLN A 359 30.15 -12.30 1.97
N ARG A 360 29.58 -11.15 1.54
CA ARG A 360 29.92 -10.43 0.30
C ARG A 360 29.77 -11.28 -0.98
N ARG A 361 28.96 -12.33 -0.96
CA ARG A 361 28.60 -13.18 -2.13
C ARG A 361 27.29 -12.69 -2.71
N ILE A 362 27.30 -11.51 -3.33
CA ILE A 362 26.07 -10.79 -3.71
C ILE A 362 25.70 -11.03 -5.18
N ALA A 363 26.70 -11.13 -6.06
CA ALA A 363 26.46 -11.44 -7.47
C ALA A 363 26.08 -12.92 -7.61
N LEU A 364 25.17 -13.26 -8.52
CA LEU A 364 24.77 -14.65 -8.73
C LEU A 364 25.91 -15.55 -9.22
N GLU A 365 26.95 -14.96 -9.82
CA GLU A 365 28.19 -15.64 -10.19
C GLU A 365 28.89 -16.29 -8.99
N ASP A 366 28.74 -15.71 -7.80
CA ASP A 366 29.33 -16.19 -6.54
C ASP A 366 28.55 -17.34 -5.89
N LEU A 367 27.36 -17.66 -6.41
CA LEU A 367 26.48 -18.73 -5.92
C LEU A 367 26.65 -20.01 -6.75
N THR A 368 26.25 -21.15 -6.23
CA THR A 368 26.21 -22.45 -6.93
C THR A 368 24.87 -23.14 -6.69
N GLU A 369 24.57 -24.23 -7.39
CA GLU A 369 23.33 -24.98 -7.13
C GLU A 369 23.28 -25.56 -5.70
N ASP A 370 24.44 -25.83 -5.10
CA ASP A 370 24.57 -26.34 -3.72
C ASP A 370 24.23 -25.26 -2.68
N ASP A 371 24.27 -23.99 -3.06
CA ASP A 371 23.81 -22.88 -2.22
C ASP A 371 22.27 -22.78 -2.19
N LEU A 372 21.57 -23.45 -3.10
CA LEU A 372 20.12 -23.45 -3.22
C LEU A 372 19.50 -24.74 -2.67
N ASP A 373 18.41 -24.58 -1.91
CA ASP A 373 17.61 -25.71 -1.46
C ASP A 373 17.06 -26.50 -2.66
N PHE A 374 16.89 -27.81 -2.48
CA PHE A 374 16.28 -28.70 -3.48
C PHE A 374 15.14 -29.50 -2.88
N GLU A 375 14.05 -29.59 -3.62
CA GLU A 375 12.88 -30.36 -3.25
C GLU A 375 12.04 -30.59 -4.51
N THR A 376 11.41 -31.75 -4.61
CA THR A 376 10.52 -32.16 -5.71
C THR A 376 9.15 -32.51 -5.14
N ASP A 377 8.12 -32.45 -5.98
CA ASP A 377 6.77 -32.93 -5.65
C ASP A 377 6.17 -33.74 -6.82
N ALA A 378 5.00 -34.32 -6.61
CA ALA A 378 4.31 -35.11 -7.64
C ALA A 378 3.42 -34.27 -8.57
N LYS A 379 3.45 -32.93 -8.47
CA LYS A 379 2.65 -32.07 -9.33
C LYS A 379 3.35 -31.91 -10.69
N PRO A 380 2.61 -31.73 -11.80
CA PRO A 380 3.20 -31.45 -13.11
C PRO A 380 4.11 -30.23 -13.10
N GLY A 381 5.21 -30.26 -13.85
CA GLY A 381 6.21 -29.17 -13.90
C GLY A 381 7.11 -29.10 -12.69
N LEU A 382 7.93 -28.05 -12.62
CA LEU A 382 8.98 -27.94 -11.60
C LEU A 382 8.45 -27.46 -10.26
N HIS A 383 8.95 -28.06 -9.17
CA HIS A 383 8.75 -27.52 -7.83
C HIS A 383 9.43 -26.13 -7.71
N PRO A 384 8.93 -25.17 -6.90
CA PRO A 384 9.50 -23.83 -6.80
C PRO A 384 11.01 -23.78 -6.51
N LYS A 385 11.53 -24.75 -5.75
CA LYS A 385 12.98 -24.87 -5.46
C LYS A 385 13.78 -25.36 -6.69
N GLU A 386 13.23 -26.25 -7.50
CA GLU A 386 13.82 -26.64 -8.79
C GLU A 386 13.84 -25.47 -9.77
N MET A 387 12.72 -24.74 -9.86
CA MET A 387 12.62 -23.54 -10.69
C MET A 387 13.65 -22.48 -10.27
N GLN A 388 13.96 -22.34 -8.98
CA GLN A 388 15.00 -21.42 -8.53
C GLN A 388 16.39 -21.77 -9.09
N ARG A 389 16.71 -23.05 -9.28
CA ARG A 389 17.97 -23.50 -9.93
C ARG A 389 17.98 -23.18 -11.42
N VAL A 390 16.87 -23.39 -12.11
CA VAL A 390 16.71 -22.98 -13.52
C VAL A 390 16.97 -21.49 -13.67
N ARG A 391 16.43 -20.67 -12.77
CA ARG A 391 16.64 -19.21 -12.74
C ARG A 391 18.11 -18.85 -12.55
N LEU A 392 18.78 -19.45 -11.56
CA LEU A 392 20.20 -19.23 -11.31
C LEU A 392 21.04 -19.51 -12.56
N ASN A 393 20.83 -20.67 -13.19
CA ASN A 393 21.60 -21.09 -14.37
C ASN A 393 21.32 -20.20 -15.58
N SER A 394 20.06 -19.85 -15.81
CA SER A 394 19.67 -18.95 -16.90
C SER A 394 20.29 -17.55 -16.73
N LEU A 395 20.24 -16.98 -15.52
CA LEU A 395 20.84 -15.67 -15.23
C LEU A 395 22.37 -15.69 -15.36
N LYS A 396 23.04 -16.76 -14.89
CA LYS A 396 24.50 -16.92 -15.02
C LYS A 396 24.99 -17.06 -16.45
N SER A 397 24.22 -17.74 -17.29
CA SER A 397 24.56 -17.95 -18.70
C SER A 397 24.23 -16.72 -19.57
N SER A 398 23.68 -15.66 -18.98
CA SER A 398 23.12 -14.50 -19.70
C SER A 398 22.18 -14.93 -20.84
N SER A 399 21.48 -16.05 -20.64
CA SER A 399 20.54 -16.57 -21.64
C SER A 399 19.40 -15.57 -21.79
N SER A 400 19.09 -15.17 -23.02
CA SER A 400 17.91 -14.36 -23.33
C SER A 400 16.64 -15.17 -23.50
N ASN A 401 16.73 -16.50 -23.50
CA ASN A 401 15.63 -17.38 -23.88
C ASN A 401 14.78 -17.76 -22.67
N ALA A 402 13.47 -17.94 -22.89
CA ALA A 402 12.61 -18.55 -21.89
C ALA A 402 13.00 -20.02 -21.63
N PHE A 403 12.86 -20.44 -20.37
CA PHE A 403 12.60 -21.83 -20.02
C PHE A 403 11.10 -22.07 -20.16
N VAL A 404 10.73 -23.08 -20.96
CA VAL A 404 9.36 -23.54 -21.13
C VAL A 404 9.32 -25.06 -20.96
N ASP A 405 8.62 -25.53 -19.93
CA ASP A 405 8.36 -26.96 -19.70
C ASP A 405 7.23 -27.43 -20.62
N THR A 406 7.57 -27.71 -21.88
CA THR A 406 6.62 -28.10 -22.93
C THR A 406 5.91 -29.43 -22.62
N GLU A 407 6.60 -30.37 -21.96
CA GLU A 407 6.02 -31.66 -21.58
C GLU A 407 4.99 -31.50 -20.45
N GLY A 408 5.33 -30.77 -19.39
CA GLY A 408 4.40 -30.50 -18.29
C GLY A 408 3.21 -29.62 -18.73
N LEU A 409 3.43 -28.62 -19.59
CA LEU A 409 2.34 -27.83 -20.18
C LEU A 409 1.41 -28.69 -21.06
N ALA A 410 1.98 -29.62 -21.83
CA ALA A 410 1.19 -30.59 -22.60
C ALA A 410 0.42 -31.56 -21.70
N GLU A 411 0.93 -31.90 -20.52
CA GLU A 411 0.23 -32.73 -19.54
C GLU A 411 -0.98 -32.01 -18.95
N VAL A 412 -0.79 -30.80 -18.43
CA VAL A 412 -1.89 -30.05 -17.81
C VAL A 412 -2.95 -29.62 -18.83
N SER A 413 -2.53 -29.26 -20.04
CA SER A 413 -3.46 -28.81 -21.10
C SER A 413 -4.40 -29.89 -21.64
N ARG A 414 -4.08 -31.18 -21.46
CA ARG A 414 -5.00 -32.29 -21.80
C ARG A 414 -6.28 -32.26 -20.98
N THR A 415 -6.28 -31.62 -19.82
CA THR A 415 -7.46 -31.49 -18.95
C THR A 415 -8.38 -30.34 -19.35
N TRP A 416 -7.91 -29.44 -20.22
CA TRP A 416 -8.65 -28.25 -20.60
C TRP A 416 -9.74 -28.57 -21.62
N ARG A 417 -10.88 -27.90 -21.49
CA ARG A 417 -12.05 -28.02 -22.39
C ARG A 417 -12.25 -26.70 -23.08
N PHE A 418 -12.32 -26.71 -24.41
CA PHE A 418 -12.58 -25.52 -25.20
C PHE A 418 -14.09 -25.20 -25.27
N PRO A 419 -14.48 -23.91 -25.39
CA PRO A 419 -13.59 -22.73 -25.39
C PRO A 419 -12.92 -22.50 -24.02
N LEU A 420 -11.73 -21.91 -24.00
CA LEU A 420 -11.07 -21.52 -22.75
C LEU A 420 -11.56 -20.12 -22.36
N HIS A 421 -11.94 -19.92 -21.11
CA HIS A 421 -12.46 -18.65 -20.59
C HIS A 421 -11.41 -18.02 -19.68
N PHE A 422 -11.15 -16.73 -19.85
CA PHE A 422 -10.21 -15.97 -19.03
C PHE A 422 -10.97 -14.83 -18.37
N ILE A 423 -10.96 -14.80 -17.04
CA ILE A 423 -11.67 -13.80 -16.26
C ILE A 423 -10.73 -13.07 -15.32
N ASP A 424 -10.99 -11.79 -15.14
CA ASP A 424 -10.26 -10.91 -14.22
C ASP A 424 -11.26 -10.02 -13.49
N PHE A 425 -11.05 -9.80 -12.18
CA PHE A 425 -11.97 -9.05 -11.33
C PHE A 425 -11.32 -7.81 -10.75
N GLU A 426 -12.07 -6.71 -10.77
CA GLU A 426 -11.73 -5.48 -10.07
C GLU A 426 -12.61 -5.33 -8.82
N THR A 427 -11.96 -5.10 -7.69
CA THR A 427 -12.62 -5.06 -6.39
C THR A 427 -12.21 -3.89 -5.51
N ALA A 428 -13.06 -3.54 -4.56
CA ALA A 428 -12.78 -2.54 -3.53
C ALA A 428 -13.01 -3.14 -2.15
N ALA A 429 -12.11 -2.86 -1.21
CA ALA A 429 -12.24 -3.27 0.19
C ALA A 429 -11.98 -2.07 1.11
N PRO A 430 -12.87 -1.07 1.13
CA PRO A 430 -12.61 0.18 1.84
C PRO A 430 -12.59 0.00 3.36
N ALA A 431 -11.74 0.78 4.03
CA ALA A 431 -11.67 0.85 5.49
C ALA A 431 -13.00 1.36 6.10
N VAL A 432 -13.69 2.26 5.41
CA VAL A 432 -15.03 2.74 5.75
C VAL A 432 -16.05 2.11 4.80
N PRO A 433 -16.95 1.25 5.27
CA PRO A 433 -17.89 0.54 4.39
C PRO A 433 -18.81 1.48 3.60
N LEU A 434 -19.16 1.09 2.36
CA LEU A 434 -20.02 1.89 1.49
C LEU A 434 -21.52 1.68 1.76
N HIS A 435 -21.88 0.50 2.27
CA HIS A 435 -23.27 0.09 2.50
C HIS A 435 -23.49 -0.31 3.95
N ARG A 436 -24.72 -0.09 4.42
CA ARG A 436 -25.19 -0.55 5.72
C ARG A 436 -25.11 -2.07 5.82
N GLY A 437 -24.74 -2.59 6.99
CA GLY A 437 -24.58 -4.02 7.26
C GLY A 437 -23.25 -4.61 6.78
N LEU A 438 -22.47 -3.87 5.99
CA LEU A 438 -21.11 -4.30 5.63
C LEU A 438 -20.11 -3.92 6.73
N ARG A 439 -19.08 -4.74 6.86
CA ARG A 439 -17.95 -4.55 7.77
C ARG A 439 -16.75 -3.95 7.04
N PRO A 440 -15.84 -3.23 7.74
CA PRO A 440 -14.62 -2.73 7.14
C PRO A 440 -13.82 -3.81 6.40
N TYR A 441 -13.25 -3.44 5.25
CA TYR A 441 -12.46 -4.33 4.39
C TYR A 441 -13.21 -5.54 3.81
N GLN A 442 -14.55 -5.59 3.93
CA GLN A 442 -15.33 -6.54 3.14
C GLN A 442 -15.26 -6.18 1.66
N SER A 443 -15.02 -7.18 0.81
CA SER A 443 -14.83 -6.98 -0.63
C SER A 443 -16.13 -6.67 -1.36
N LEU A 444 -16.03 -5.69 -2.25
CA LEU A 444 -17.02 -5.33 -3.25
C LEU A 444 -16.43 -5.63 -4.64
N ALA A 445 -17.00 -6.58 -5.36
CA ALA A 445 -16.67 -6.87 -6.75
C ALA A 445 -17.51 -5.95 -7.64
N PHE A 446 -16.86 -4.95 -8.25
CA PHE A 446 -17.56 -3.94 -9.03
C PHE A 446 -17.36 -4.10 -10.53
N GLN A 447 -16.36 -4.85 -10.99
CA GLN A 447 -16.12 -5.04 -12.42
C GLN A 447 -15.44 -6.38 -12.73
N PHE A 448 -15.79 -6.97 -13.87
CA PHE A 448 -15.01 -8.05 -14.47
C PHE A 448 -14.88 -7.87 -15.98
N SER A 449 -13.87 -8.52 -16.54
CA SER A 449 -13.69 -8.77 -17.97
C SER A 449 -13.69 -10.27 -18.26
N HIS A 450 -14.07 -10.67 -19.48
CA HIS A 450 -14.12 -12.07 -19.90
C HIS A 450 -13.73 -12.26 -21.37
N HIS A 451 -12.60 -12.92 -21.60
CA HIS A 451 -12.18 -13.39 -22.93
C HIS A 451 -12.41 -14.88 -23.12
N THR A 452 -12.63 -15.28 -24.38
CA THR A 452 -12.64 -16.68 -24.80
C THR A 452 -11.57 -16.95 -25.86
N LEU A 453 -10.86 -18.07 -25.72
CA LEU A 453 -9.99 -18.64 -26.75
C LEU A 453 -10.61 -19.92 -27.30
N GLY A 454 -10.95 -19.93 -28.59
CA GLY A 454 -11.45 -21.08 -29.32
C GLY A 454 -10.36 -22.13 -29.59
N GLU A 455 -10.79 -23.36 -29.87
CA GLU A 455 -9.87 -24.45 -30.22
C GLU A 455 -9.08 -24.12 -31.50
N ASP A 456 -9.75 -23.45 -32.44
CA ASP A 456 -9.21 -22.92 -33.71
C ASP A 456 -8.28 -21.71 -33.56
N GLY A 457 -8.07 -21.21 -32.34
CA GLY A 457 -7.25 -20.04 -32.04
C GLY A 457 -7.96 -18.70 -32.16
N SER A 458 -9.28 -18.69 -32.37
CA SER A 458 -10.09 -17.46 -32.34
C SER A 458 -10.13 -16.86 -30.93
N VAL A 459 -9.98 -15.54 -30.83
CA VAL A 459 -10.03 -14.80 -29.56
C VAL A 459 -11.21 -13.84 -29.59
N SER A 460 -11.99 -13.78 -28.52
CA SER A 460 -13.13 -12.86 -28.41
C SER A 460 -13.24 -12.28 -27.00
N HIS A 461 -13.60 -11.01 -26.89
CA HIS A 461 -13.98 -10.35 -25.64
C HIS A 461 -15.49 -10.52 -25.44
N THR A 462 -15.87 -11.61 -24.78
CA THR A 462 -17.23 -12.19 -24.82
C THR A 462 -18.15 -11.60 -23.75
N GLY A 463 -17.62 -11.10 -22.64
CA GLY A 463 -18.41 -10.50 -21.56
C GLY A 463 -17.63 -9.48 -20.75
N GLN A 464 -18.35 -8.52 -20.16
CA GLN A 464 -17.80 -7.57 -19.20
C GLN A 464 -18.93 -7.03 -18.31
N TYR A 465 -18.57 -6.54 -17.13
CA TYR A 465 -19.48 -5.84 -16.23
C TYR A 465 -18.74 -4.72 -15.52
N LEU A 466 -19.41 -3.59 -15.30
CA LEU A 466 -18.93 -2.49 -14.46
C LEU A 466 -20.12 -1.88 -13.72
N ASN A 467 -20.07 -1.88 -12.40
CA ASN A 467 -20.94 -1.09 -11.56
C ASN A 467 -20.32 0.29 -11.35
N SER A 468 -20.94 1.32 -11.94
CA SER A 468 -20.61 2.73 -11.66
C SER A 468 -21.79 3.49 -11.04
N GLU A 469 -22.84 2.77 -10.67
CA GLU A 469 -24.03 3.36 -10.06
C GLU A 469 -23.75 3.79 -8.62
N LEU A 470 -24.16 5.02 -8.30
CA LEU A 470 -23.94 5.60 -6.99
C LEU A 470 -24.72 4.84 -5.91
N GLY A 471 -24.03 4.07 -5.08
CA GLY A 471 -24.60 3.44 -3.88
C GLY A 471 -25.31 2.13 -4.12
N ALA A 472 -25.22 1.61 -5.35
CA ALA A 472 -25.60 0.24 -5.64
C ALA A 472 -24.61 -0.72 -4.96
N PHE A 473 -25.13 -1.77 -4.33
CA PHE A 473 -24.31 -2.89 -3.86
C PHE A 473 -24.02 -3.82 -5.05
N PRO A 474 -22.76 -3.97 -5.49
CA PRO A 474 -22.50 -4.53 -6.81
C PRO A 474 -22.45 -6.06 -6.85
N ASN A 475 -22.19 -6.77 -5.74
CA ASN A 475 -21.72 -8.16 -5.77
C ASN A 475 -22.73 -9.17 -6.34
N PHE A 476 -24.03 -8.99 -6.07
CA PHE A 476 -25.05 -9.94 -6.56
C PHE A 476 -25.31 -9.73 -8.06
N ASP A 477 -25.40 -8.48 -8.52
CA ASP A 477 -25.51 -8.17 -9.95
C ASP A 477 -24.23 -8.52 -10.71
N PHE A 478 -23.07 -8.31 -10.10
CA PHE A 478 -21.78 -8.79 -10.60
C PHE A 478 -21.84 -10.30 -10.84
N LEU A 479 -22.29 -11.07 -9.84
CA LEU A 479 -22.33 -12.53 -9.94
C LEU A 479 -23.35 -13.02 -10.98
N ARG A 480 -24.51 -12.35 -11.10
CA ARG A 480 -25.50 -12.60 -12.18
C ARG A 480 -24.88 -12.43 -13.56
N ASN A 481 -24.15 -11.34 -13.77
CA ASN A 481 -23.50 -11.05 -15.05
C ASN A 481 -22.36 -12.03 -15.34
N LEU A 482 -21.57 -12.39 -14.33
CA LEU A 482 -20.49 -13.37 -14.45
C LEU A 482 -21.05 -14.74 -14.83
N LYS A 483 -22.11 -15.17 -14.15
CA LYS A 483 -22.85 -16.40 -14.47
C LYS A 483 -23.36 -16.39 -15.91
N SER A 484 -24.04 -15.32 -16.31
CA SER A 484 -24.53 -15.17 -17.68
C SER A 484 -23.42 -15.25 -18.73
N SER A 485 -22.21 -14.83 -18.39
CA SER A 485 -21.05 -14.85 -19.30
C SER A 485 -20.41 -16.24 -19.43
N LEU A 486 -20.57 -17.10 -18.42
CA LEU A 486 -19.89 -18.40 -18.33
C LEU A 486 -20.80 -19.62 -18.52
N ASP A 487 -22.12 -19.47 -18.39
CA ASP A 487 -23.08 -20.58 -18.45
C ASP A 487 -23.42 -21.09 -19.86
N GLY A 488 -22.85 -20.50 -20.91
CA GLY A 488 -23.11 -20.91 -22.29
C GLY A 488 -22.54 -22.29 -22.66
N ASP A 489 -21.58 -22.80 -21.88
CA ASP A 489 -20.86 -24.05 -22.14
C ASP A 489 -20.18 -24.59 -20.86
N ASN A 490 -19.31 -25.61 -21.00
CA ASN A 490 -18.53 -26.21 -19.92
C ASN A 490 -17.00 -26.07 -20.13
N GLY A 491 -16.60 -24.99 -20.79
CA GLY A 491 -15.21 -24.64 -21.07
C GLY A 491 -14.41 -24.37 -19.79
N THR A 492 -13.10 -24.59 -19.84
CA THR A 492 -12.20 -24.36 -18.70
C THR A 492 -12.07 -22.87 -18.42
N ILE A 493 -12.20 -22.48 -17.14
CA ILE A 493 -12.08 -21.09 -16.69
C ILE A 493 -10.70 -20.89 -16.09
N PHE A 494 -10.03 -19.82 -16.51
CA PHE A 494 -8.73 -19.37 -16.03
C PHE A 494 -8.88 -18.05 -15.30
N ARG A 495 -8.04 -17.92 -14.28
CA ARG A 495 -7.82 -16.71 -13.49
C ARG A 495 -6.32 -16.52 -13.28
N TYR A 496 -5.90 -15.35 -12.82
CA TYR A 496 -4.50 -15.09 -12.50
C TYR A 496 -4.30 -14.90 -11.00
N ALA A 497 -3.72 -15.91 -10.35
CA ALA A 497 -3.53 -15.97 -8.90
C ALA A 497 -4.84 -16.16 -8.10
N ALA A 498 -4.73 -15.99 -6.77
CA ALA A 498 -5.73 -16.39 -5.79
C ALA A 498 -7.00 -15.49 -5.74
N HIS A 499 -6.98 -14.33 -6.39
CA HIS A 499 -7.89 -13.22 -6.10
C HIS A 499 -9.35 -13.55 -6.43
N GLU A 500 -9.65 -13.96 -7.65
CA GLU A 500 -11.01 -14.21 -8.16
C GLU A 500 -11.73 -15.27 -7.30
N ASN A 501 -11.01 -16.33 -6.93
CA ASN A 501 -11.54 -17.36 -6.03
C ASN A 501 -11.88 -16.79 -4.65
N THR A 502 -11.04 -15.93 -4.10
CA THR A 502 -11.27 -15.29 -2.80
C THR A 502 -12.52 -14.39 -2.85
N ILE A 503 -12.69 -13.65 -3.93
CA ILE A 503 -13.86 -12.80 -4.14
C ILE A 503 -15.14 -13.63 -4.25
N LEU A 504 -15.14 -14.72 -5.01
CA LEU A 504 -16.31 -15.61 -5.06
C LEU A 504 -16.65 -16.23 -3.70
N ASN A 505 -15.64 -16.55 -2.87
CA ASN A 505 -15.86 -16.98 -1.50
C ASN A 505 -16.57 -15.87 -0.68
N HIS A 506 -16.08 -14.63 -0.74
CA HIS A 506 -16.71 -13.51 -0.03
C HIS A 506 -18.15 -13.25 -0.53
N ILE A 507 -18.43 -13.38 -1.83
CA ILE A 507 -19.79 -13.23 -2.36
C ILE A 507 -20.70 -14.36 -1.86
N VAL A 508 -20.20 -15.60 -1.76
CA VAL A 508 -20.95 -16.72 -1.14
C VAL A 508 -21.24 -16.45 0.34
N GLU A 509 -20.28 -15.92 1.10
CA GLU A 509 -20.50 -15.51 2.50
C GLU A 509 -21.60 -14.44 2.59
N GLN A 510 -21.56 -13.40 1.75
CA GLN A 510 -22.56 -12.34 1.72
C GLN A 510 -23.95 -12.83 1.30
N LEU A 511 -24.02 -13.74 0.31
CA LEU A 511 -25.28 -14.42 -0.05
C LEU A 511 -25.85 -15.18 1.14
N ASP A 512 -25.01 -15.93 1.86
CA ASP A 512 -25.41 -16.74 3.00
C ASP A 512 -25.80 -15.91 4.24
N GLU A 513 -25.14 -14.77 4.47
CA GLU A 513 -25.35 -13.85 5.59
C GLU A 513 -26.62 -12.99 5.39
N PHE A 514 -26.77 -12.33 4.23
CA PHE A 514 -27.87 -11.40 4.00
C PHE A 514 -28.56 -11.50 2.64
N GLY A 515 -28.00 -12.23 1.66
CA GLY A 515 -28.59 -12.38 0.30
C GLY A 515 -29.70 -13.45 0.15
N ARG A 516 -30.13 -14.12 1.22
CA ARG A 516 -31.15 -15.21 1.15
C ARG A 516 -32.53 -14.80 0.60
N HIS A 517 -32.80 -13.51 0.53
CA HIS A 517 -34.05 -12.96 0.03
C HIS A 517 -34.02 -12.72 -1.49
N GLU A 518 -32.86 -12.82 -2.12
CA GLU A 518 -32.72 -12.76 -3.57
C GLU A 518 -33.45 -13.95 -4.22
N SER A 519 -34.26 -13.70 -5.25
CA SER A 519 -35.07 -14.74 -5.89
C SER A 519 -34.24 -15.85 -6.55
N ASP A 520 -33.00 -15.54 -6.90
CA ASP A 520 -32.01 -16.39 -7.55
C ASP A 520 -30.85 -16.81 -6.61
N TYR A 521 -31.03 -16.67 -5.28
CA TYR A 521 -30.02 -17.03 -4.27
C TYR A 521 -29.38 -18.42 -4.50
N GLU A 522 -30.22 -19.47 -4.63
CA GLU A 522 -29.74 -20.84 -4.81
C GLU A 522 -28.94 -20.99 -6.11
N GLU A 523 -29.40 -20.36 -7.17
CA GLU A 523 -28.77 -20.41 -8.49
C GLU A 523 -27.38 -19.73 -8.47
N LEU A 524 -27.30 -18.53 -7.91
CA LEU A 524 -26.06 -17.76 -7.79
C LEU A 524 -25.04 -18.46 -6.89
N ARG A 525 -25.49 -18.94 -5.72
CA ARG A 525 -24.63 -19.66 -4.78
C ARG A 525 -24.06 -20.94 -5.40
N ASN A 526 -24.92 -21.73 -6.06
CA ASN A 526 -24.48 -22.97 -6.72
C ASN A 526 -23.49 -22.69 -7.85
N PHE A 527 -23.73 -21.66 -8.65
CA PHE A 527 -22.80 -21.23 -9.69
C PHE A 527 -21.43 -20.85 -9.10
N ALA A 528 -21.40 -19.92 -8.12
CA ALA A 528 -20.15 -19.47 -7.51
C ALA A 528 -19.35 -20.65 -6.90
N CYS A 529 -20.01 -21.56 -6.18
CA CYS A 529 -19.38 -22.75 -5.63
C CYS A 529 -18.90 -23.74 -6.71
N SER A 530 -19.56 -23.80 -7.88
CA SER A 530 -19.19 -24.73 -8.95
C SER A 530 -17.91 -24.34 -9.70
N VAL A 531 -17.61 -23.04 -9.76
CA VAL A 531 -16.43 -22.50 -10.47
C VAL A 531 -15.29 -22.11 -9.51
N SER A 532 -15.48 -22.25 -8.21
CA SER A 532 -14.48 -21.89 -7.20
C SER A 532 -14.32 -22.96 -6.12
N ARG A 533 -13.24 -22.85 -5.35
CA ARG A 533 -12.95 -23.71 -4.20
C ARG A 533 -13.04 -22.93 -2.89
N PRO A 534 -13.51 -23.55 -1.81
CA PRO A 534 -13.56 -22.88 -0.51
C PRO A 534 -12.14 -22.60 0.00
N THR A 535 -11.93 -21.43 0.58
CA THR A 535 -10.70 -21.14 1.32
C THR A 535 -10.65 -21.99 2.60
N ARG A 536 -9.45 -22.20 3.15
CA ARG A 536 -9.27 -22.98 4.39
C ARG A 536 -10.03 -22.38 5.59
N SER A 537 -10.29 -21.08 5.57
CA SER A 537 -10.95 -20.32 6.62
C SER A 537 -12.42 -20.05 6.35
N HIS A 538 -12.97 -20.51 5.22
CA HIS A 538 -14.37 -20.25 4.88
C HIS A 538 -15.30 -20.90 5.94
N PRO A 539 -16.31 -20.19 6.46
CA PRO A 539 -17.13 -20.67 7.56
C PRO A 539 -17.96 -21.91 7.19
N ASN A 540 -18.40 -22.01 5.93
CA ASN A 540 -19.22 -23.10 5.42
C ASN A 540 -18.60 -23.69 4.14
N PRO A 541 -17.54 -24.51 4.23
CA PRO A 541 -16.83 -25.01 3.04
C PRO A 541 -17.69 -25.97 2.21
N TRP A 542 -17.57 -25.90 0.87
CA TRP A 542 -18.27 -26.78 -0.08
C TRP A 542 -17.33 -27.77 -0.76
N THR A 543 -17.90 -28.78 -1.43
CA THR A 543 -17.13 -29.70 -2.28
C THR A 543 -16.78 -29.02 -3.59
N VAL A 544 -15.49 -29.03 -3.95
CA VAL A 544 -14.99 -28.44 -5.21
C VAL A 544 -15.66 -29.13 -6.40
N GLY A 545 -16.24 -28.31 -7.29
CA GLY A 545 -16.89 -28.79 -8.51
C GLY A 545 -15.90 -29.11 -9.64
N ASP A 546 -16.41 -29.70 -10.72
CA ASP A 546 -15.61 -30.12 -11.88
C ASP A 546 -15.09 -28.94 -12.73
N ARG A 547 -15.62 -27.73 -12.54
CA ARG A 547 -15.27 -26.51 -13.31
C ARG A 547 -14.53 -25.47 -12.46
N ASP A 548 -13.84 -25.91 -11.43
CA ASP A 548 -12.98 -25.06 -10.62
C ASP A 548 -11.92 -24.33 -11.45
N MET A 549 -11.76 -23.03 -11.21
CA MET A 549 -10.88 -22.17 -12.00
C MET A 549 -9.41 -22.60 -11.91
N VAL A 550 -8.76 -22.66 -13.07
CA VAL A 550 -7.32 -22.90 -13.21
C VAL A 550 -6.54 -21.61 -12.94
N ASP A 551 -5.55 -21.69 -12.05
CA ASP A 551 -4.67 -20.56 -11.72
C ASP A 551 -3.47 -20.50 -12.68
N LEU A 552 -3.46 -19.51 -13.58
CA LEU A 552 -2.37 -19.32 -14.54
C LEU A 552 -1.05 -18.93 -13.86
N ARG A 553 -1.08 -18.28 -12.70
CA ARG A 553 0.16 -17.94 -11.97
C ARG A 553 0.81 -19.20 -11.42
N GLU A 554 0.04 -20.19 -10.97
CA GLU A 554 0.59 -21.50 -10.58
C GLU A 554 1.25 -22.19 -11.78
N LEU A 555 0.64 -22.12 -12.97
CA LEU A 555 1.23 -22.67 -14.19
C LEU A 555 2.50 -21.94 -14.61
N VAL A 556 2.51 -20.61 -14.60
CA VAL A 556 3.73 -19.80 -14.83
C VAL A 556 4.81 -20.23 -13.85
N ALA A 557 4.50 -20.32 -12.55
CA ALA A 557 5.47 -20.62 -11.50
C ALA A 557 6.19 -21.96 -11.68
N ARG A 558 5.52 -22.95 -12.27
CA ARG A 558 6.03 -24.32 -12.44
C ARG A 558 6.60 -24.62 -13.81
N HIS A 559 6.10 -23.95 -14.85
CA HIS A 559 6.39 -24.32 -16.24
C HIS A 559 7.06 -23.25 -17.07
N TYR A 560 7.17 -22.01 -16.58
CA TYR A 560 7.70 -20.90 -17.37
C TYR A 560 8.65 -20.03 -16.55
N TYR A 561 9.77 -19.65 -17.18
CA TYR A 561 10.63 -18.61 -16.66
C TYR A 561 11.31 -17.87 -17.79
N HIS A 562 11.40 -16.55 -17.66
CA HIS A 562 12.18 -15.71 -18.55
C HIS A 562 12.95 -14.67 -17.71
N PRO A 563 14.24 -14.38 -18.02
CA PRO A 563 15.06 -13.43 -17.24
C PRO A 563 14.43 -12.05 -17.05
N ARG A 564 13.75 -11.53 -18.08
CA ARG A 564 13.01 -10.25 -18.02
C ARG A 564 11.89 -10.20 -16.97
N MET A 565 11.47 -11.33 -16.41
CA MET A 565 10.52 -11.36 -15.31
C MET A 565 11.11 -10.82 -14.00
N ARG A 566 12.45 -10.68 -13.89
CA ARG A 566 13.16 -10.16 -12.70
C ARG A 566 12.72 -10.82 -11.39
N GLY A 567 12.47 -12.13 -11.46
CA GLY A 567 11.99 -12.92 -10.32
C GLY A 567 10.50 -12.76 -9.98
N SER A 568 9.78 -11.76 -10.49
CA SER A 568 8.33 -11.63 -10.27
C SER A 568 7.53 -12.65 -11.09
N GLN A 569 6.35 -12.97 -10.59
CA GLN A 569 5.34 -13.81 -11.25
C GLN A 569 4.03 -13.05 -11.44
N SER A 570 4.04 -11.72 -11.27
CA SER A 570 2.91 -10.88 -11.63
C SER A 570 2.77 -10.85 -13.15
N ILE A 571 1.53 -10.78 -13.63
CA ILE A 571 1.20 -10.74 -15.06
C ILE A 571 1.91 -9.58 -15.78
N LYS A 572 2.23 -8.50 -15.06
CA LYS A 572 2.92 -7.30 -15.57
C LYS A 572 4.39 -7.55 -15.91
N TYR A 573 5.01 -8.55 -15.30
CA TYR A 573 6.36 -8.98 -15.65
C TYR A 573 6.35 -10.16 -16.62
N VAL A 574 5.33 -11.02 -16.53
CA VAL A 574 5.19 -12.19 -17.39
C VAL A 574 4.79 -11.80 -18.81
N LEU A 575 3.82 -10.90 -18.98
CA LEU A 575 3.29 -10.51 -20.28
C LEU A 575 4.38 -9.88 -21.18
N PRO A 576 5.12 -8.83 -20.77
CA PRO A 576 6.18 -8.27 -21.61
C PRO A 576 7.27 -9.28 -21.94
N ALA A 577 7.61 -10.18 -21.01
CA ALA A 577 8.57 -11.25 -21.25
C ALA A 577 8.06 -12.23 -22.32
N VAL A 578 6.81 -12.67 -22.21
CA VAL A 578 6.17 -13.57 -23.18
C VAL A 578 6.05 -12.93 -24.57
N LEU A 579 5.67 -11.65 -24.66
CA LEU A 579 5.57 -10.93 -25.93
C LEU A 579 6.93 -10.74 -26.61
N THR A 580 8.00 -10.58 -25.81
CA THR A 580 9.38 -10.45 -26.32
C THR A 580 9.93 -11.77 -26.87
N ASP A 581 9.58 -12.92 -26.27
CA ASP A 581 10.12 -14.22 -26.66
C ASP A 581 9.28 -14.93 -27.74
N SER A 582 7.97 -14.69 -27.79
CA SER A 582 7.06 -15.44 -28.66
C SER A 582 6.95 -14.87 -30.08
N ALA A 583 7.61 -15.53 -31.04
CA ALA A 583 7.50 -15.18 -32.47
C ALA A 583 6.04 -15.23 -32.99
N PHE A 584 5.23 -16.18 -32.51
CA PHE A 584 3.82 -16.28 -32.88
C PHE A 584 3.04 -15.03 -32.44
N LEU A 585 3.23 -14.58 -31.19
CA LEU A 585 2.55 -13.38 -30.71
C LEU A 585 3.02 -12.15 -31.45
N GLN A 586 4.33 -12.02 -31.72
CA GLN A 586 4.88 -10.93 -32.51
C GLN A 586 4.28 -10.88 -33.91
N GLU A 587 4.15 -12.01 -34.60
CA GLU A 587 3.50 -12.06 -35.91
C GLU A 587 2.02 -11.68 -35.82
N LYS A 588 1.29 -12.18 -34.82
CA LYS A 588 -0.16 -11.97 -34.68
C LYS A 588 -0.50 -10.53 -34.25
N TYR A 589 0.10 -10.03 -33.18
CA TYR A 589 -0.30 -8.81 -32.47
C TYR A 589 0.49 -7.55 -32.89
N SER A 590 1.44 -7.65 -33.83
CA SER A 590 2.06 -6.48 -34.49
C SER A 590 1.16 -5.83 -35.55
N TYR A 591 0.05 -6.48 -35.92
CA TYR A 591 -0.96 -5.93 -36.81
C TYR A 591 -2.16 -5.39 -36.01
N PRO A 592 -2.89 -4.40 -36.53
CA PRO A 592 -4.08 -3.86 -35.90
C PRO A 592 -5.28 -4.81 -36.10
N ILE A 593 -5.20 -6.01 -35.50
CA ILE A 593 -6.21 -7.07 -35.61
C ILE A 593 -7.23 -7.05 -34.46
N TYR A 594 -6.97 -6.25 -33.43
CA TYR A 594 -7.77 -6.19 -32.22
C TYR A 594 -8.58 -4.88 -32.17
N GLY A 595 -9.87 -4.97 -31.84
CA GLY A 595 -10.75 -3.81 -31.71
C GLY A 595 -12.07 -3.94 -32.48
N TYR A 596 -13.12 -3.29 -31.99
CA TYR A 596 -14.49 -3.43 -32.52
C TYR A 596 -14.66 -2.94 -33.97
N GLU A 597 -13.77 -2.07 -34.48
CA GLU A 597 -13.78 -1.65 -35.88
C GLU A 597 -13.14 -2.67 -36.82
N VAL A 598 -12.34 -3.60 -36.27
CA VAL A 598 -11.62 -4.63 -37.03
C VAL A 598 -12.36 -5.96 -36.96
N ASP A 599 -12.67 -6.41 -35.75
CA ASP A 599 -13.57 -7.52 -35.46
C ASP A 599 -14.42 -7.15 -34.25
N SER A 600 -15.72 -6.98 -34.47
CA SER A 600 -16.70 -6.67 -33.42
C SER A 600 -16.71 -7.64 -32.23
N ARG A 601 -16.16 -8.85 -32.38
CA ARG A 601 -16.03 -9.85 -31.32
C ARG A 601 -14.73 -9.74 -30.53
N SER A 602 -13.71 -9.11 -31.10
CA SER A 602 -12.37 -9.06 -30.50
C SER A 602 -12.29 -8.15 -29.28
N SER A 603 -13.09 -7.08 -29.24
CA SER A 603 -13.05 -6.07 -28.18
C SER A 603 -14.40 -5.37 -28.05
N GLN A 604 -14.68 -4.85 -26.86
CA GLN A 604 -15.79 -3.94 -26.60
C GLN A 604 -15.31 -2.52 -26.29
N ASN A 605 -14.03 -2.35 -25.92
CA ASN A 605 -13.51 -1.07 -25.41
C ASN A 605 -12.42 -0.44 -26.29
N PHE A 606 -11.82 -1.19 -27.22
CA PHE A 606 -10.80 -0.72 -28.16
C PHE A 606 -11.35 -0.68 -29.58
N SER A 607 -11.05 0.38 -30.34
CA SER A 607 -11.52 0.54 -31.73
C SER A 607 -10.64 -0.23 -32.71
N ARG A 608 -9.36 0.09 -32.74
CA ARG A 608 -8.33 -0.49 -33.60
C ARG A 608 -6.97 -0.40 -32.89
N GLN A 609 -6.55 -1.50 -32.28
CA GLN A 609 -5.38 -1.57 -31.41
C GLN A 609 -4.32 -2.49 -32.00
N THR A 610 -3.07 -2.01 -31.95
CA THR A 610 -1.86 -2.81 -32.17
C THR A 610 -1.15 -2.96 -30.82
N TRP A 611 -1.07 -4.18 -30.32
CA TRP A 611 -0.55 -4.46 -28.98
C TRP A 611 0.96 -4.59 -28.94
N ILE A 612 1.57 -5.12 -30.00
CA ILE A 612 3.02 -5.24 -30.09
C ILE A 612 3.57 -4.06 -30.88
N GLN A 613 4.30 -3.22 -30.17
CA GLN A 613 5.05 -2.10 -30.70
C GLN A 613 6.47 -2.19 -30.13
N PHE A 614 7.47 -1.83 -30.92
CA PHE A 614 8.87 -1.94 -30.51
C PHE A 614 9.43 -0.56 -30.15
N ARG A 615 10.13 -0.49 -29.02
CA ARG A 615 11.08 0.58 -28.70
C ARG A 615 12.46 -0.05 -28.79
N GLU A 616 13.20 0.29 -29.83
CA GLU A 616 14.42 -0.43 -30.23
C GLU A 616 14.11 -1.92 -30.48
N ASP A 617 14.78 -2.84 -29.77
CA ASP A 617 14.58 -4.30 -29.88
C ASP A 617 13.67 -4.87 -28.77
N THR A 618 12.99 -4.00 -28.01
CA THR A 618 12.12 -4.41 -26.90
C THR A 618 10.65 -4.10 -27.21
N VAL A 619 9.76 -5.06 -26.93
CA VAL A 619 8.32 -4.83 -26.96
C VAL A 619 7.96 -3.84 -25.85
N ILE A 620 7.28 -2.75 -26.23
CA ILE A 620 6.70 -1.78 -25.28
C ILE A 620 5.66 -2.51 -24.45
N ASP A 621 5.70 -2.31 -23.13
CA ASP A 621 4.70 -2.89 -22.24
C ASP A 621 3.28 -2.46 -22.70
N PRO A 622 2.35 -3.40 -22.99
CA PRO A 622 0.98 -3.07 -23.38
C PRO A 622 0.26 -2.12 -22.42
N TYR A 623 0.59 -2.13 -21.11
CA TYR A 623 0.02 -1.21 -20.14
C TYR A 623 0.44 0.25 -20.38
N GLU A 624 1.64 0.49 -20.93
CA GLU A 624 2.09 1.82 -21.36
C GLU A 624 1.29 2.36 -22.56
N LEU A 625 0.55 1.52 -23.27
CA LEU A 625 -0.27 1.93 -24.43
C LEU A 625 -1.66 2.44 -24.01
N LEU A 626 -2.06 2.24 -22.75
CA LEU A 626 -3.35 2.70 -22.25
C LEU A 626 -3.38 4.24 -22.09
N PRO A 627 -4.53 4.89 -22.36
CA PRO A 627 -4.70 6.31 -22.07
C PRO A 627 -4.60 6.57 -20.57
N ALA A 628 -4.07 7.74 -20.18
CA ALA A 628 -4.10 8.16 -18.79
C ALA A 628 -5.56 8.26 -18.33
N VAL A 629 -5.94 7.48 -17.32
CA VAL A 629 -7.32 7.41 -16.82
C VAL A 629 -7.67 8.62 -15.94
N PHE A 630 -6.63 9.28 -15.39
CA PHE A 630 -6.74 10.39 -14.48
C PHE A 630 -5.91 11.56 -15.01
N ASP A 631 -6.55 12.59 -15.56
CA ASP A 631 -5.84 13.80 -16.03
C ASP A 631 -5.09 14.54 -14.89
N ASP A 632 -5.45 14.26 -13.62
CA ASP A 632 -4.88 14.87 -12.40
C ASP A 632 -3.76 14.02 -11.76
N ILE A 633 -3.56 12.80 -12.24
CA ILE A 633 -2.53 11.87 -11.77
C ILE A 633 -1.61 11.67 -12.97
N ASP A 634 -0.33 12.00 -12.84
CA ASP A 634 0.56 11.76 -13.97
C ASP A 634 0.59 10.26 -14.33
N ARG A 635 0.89 9.98 -15.60
CA ARG A 635 0.85 8.62 -16.15
C ARG A 635 1.86 7.69 -15.48
N GLU A 636 2.95 8.23 -14.95
CA GLU A 636 4.00 7.48 -14.26
C GLU A 636 3.49 6.98 -12.91
N THR A 637 2.87 7.87 -12.12
CA THR A 637 2.19 7.57 -10.86
C THR A 637 1.15 6.48 -11.07
N TRP A 638 0.29 6.62 -12.08
CA TRP A 638 -0.72 5.60 -12.40
C TRP A 638 -0.09 4.22 -12.63
N ASN A 639 0.98 4.13 -13.42
CA ASN A 639 1.65 2.86 -13.69
C ASN A 639 2.32 2.28 -12.43
N GLU A 640 2.92 3.11 -11.57
CA GLU A 640 3.56 2.68 -10.32
C GLU A 640 2.55 2.07 -9.33
N PHE A 641 1.35 2.65 -9.19
CA PHE A 641 0.25 2.10 -8.36
C PHE A 641 -0.18 0.69 -8.76
N TRP A 642 -0.11 0.43 -10.05
CA TRP A 642 -0.49 -0.83 -10.62
C TRP A 642 0.64 -1.87 -10.45
N THR A 643 1.89 -1.46 -10.20
CA THR A 643 3.04 -2.36 -10.04
C THR A 643 3.23 -2.92 -8.63
N ASP A 644 2.64 -2.31 -7.60
CA ASP A 644 2.92 -2.70 -6.21
C ASP A 644 2.12 -3.95 -5.78
N GLU A 645 2.81 -5.08 -5.58
CA GLU A 645 2.21 -6.38 -5.25
C GLU A 645 1.60 -6.42 -3.82
N ASP A 646 2.01 -5.49 -2.94
CA ASP A 646 1.55 -5.42 -1.54
C ASP A 646 0.18 -4.72 -1.39
N ILE A 647 -0.23 -3.92 -2.38
CA ILE A 647 -1.60 -3.43 -2.47
C ILE A 647 -2.40 -4.50 -3.21
N ARG A 648 -3.01 -5.42 -2.44
CA ARG A 648 -3.97 -6.43 -2.90
C ARG A 648 -4.72 -5.99 -4.18
N GLY A 649 -4.24 -6.43 -5.34
CA GLY A 649 -4.88 -6.34 -6.66
C GLY A 649 -5.59 -5.01 -6.98
N GLY A 650 -4.90 -4.05 -7.59
CA GLY A 650 -5.59 -2.93 -8.25
C GLY A 650 -5.93 -1.75 -7.34
N GLY A 651 -5.01 -1.33 -6.47
CA GLY A 651 -5.17 -0.12 -5.64
C GLY A 651 -5.67 1.10 -6.41
N ALA A 652 -5.19 1.25 -7.65
CA ALA A 652 -5.64 2.29 -8.57
C ALA A 652 -7.10 2.12 -9.03
N ALA A 653 -7.53 0.89 -9.34
CA ALA A 653 -8.91 0.56 -9.72
C ALA A 653 -9.87 0.77 -8.53
N MET A 654 -9.45 0.35 -7.33
CA MET A 654 -10.18 0.61 -6.09
C MET A 654 -10.32 2.12 -5.84
N ALA A 655 -9.24 2.89 -5.95
CA ALA A 655 -9.28 4.35 -5.79
C ALA A 655 -10.18 5.00 -6.85
N ALA A 656 -10.13 4.53 -8.10
CA ALA A 656 -11.01 4.95 -9.19
C ALA A 656 -12.48 4.70 -8.85
N TYR A 657 -12.82 3.50 -8.40
CA TYR A 657 -14.17 3.12 -8.01
C TYR A 657 -14.66 3.95 -6.82
N LEU A 658 -13.86 4.12 -5.76
CA LEU A 658 -14.23 4.96 -4.62
C LEU A 658 -14.46 6.42 -5.02
N ARG A 659 -13.72 6.93 -6.01
CA ARG A 659 -13.95 8.26 -6.59
C ARG A 659 -15.23 8.31 -7.43
N LEU A 660 -15.57 7.24 -8.17
CA LEU A 660 -16.86 7.12 -8.87
C LEU A 660 -18.06 7.17 -7.91
N GLN A 661 -17.87 6.76 -6.66
CA GLN A 661 -18.90 6.80 -5.61
C GLN A 661 -19.12 8.20 -5.00
N GLN A 662 -18.38 9.22 -5.44
CA GLN A 662 -18.56 10.63 -5.03
C GLN A 662 -19.58 11.35 -5.92
N GLU A 663 -20.55 12.03 -5.31
CA GLU A 663 -21.63 12.72 -6.02
C GLU A 663 -21.15 13.95 -6.82
N THR A 664 -20.06 14.57 -6.39
CA THR A 664 -19.56 15.84 -6.96
C THR A 664 -18.76 15.67 -8.24
N LEU A 665 -18.59 14.45 -8.76
CA LEU A 665 -17.73 14.16 -9.90
C LEU A 665 -18.41 14.59 -11.23
N PRO A 666 -17.76 15.41 -12.08
CA PRO A 666 -18.35 15.83 -13.35
C PRO A 666 -18.66 14.65 -14.28
N GLN A 667 -19.81 14.66 -14.96
CA GLN A 667 -20.25 13.53 -15.80
C GLN A 667 -19.27 13.17 -16.93
N GLY A 668 -18.60 14.17 -17.53
CA GLY A 668 -17.58 13.91 -18.55
C GLY A 668 -16.37 13.17 -17.99
N TYR A 669 -15.99 13.47 -16.75
CA TYR A 669 -14.89 12.80 -16.05
C TYR A 669 -15.28 11.38 -15.62
N ARG A 670 -16.49 11.20 -15.07
CA ARG A 670 -17.03 9.86 -14.75
C ARG A 670 -16.90 8.90 -15.95
N LYS A 671 -17.32 9.33 -17.15
CA LYS A 671 -17.20 8.52 -18.37
C LYS A 671 -15.76 8.17 -18.74
N LYS A 672 -14.79 9.08 -18.51
CA LYS A 672 -13.37 8.79 -18.74
C LYS A 672 -12.86 7.72 -17.79
N VAL A 673 -13.20 7.82 -16.50
CA VAL A 673 -12.81 6.82 -15.49
C VAL A 673 -13.43 5.46 -15.81
N GLU A 674 -14.72 5.41 -16.13
CA GLU A 674 -15.40 4.18 -16.58
C GLU A 674 -14.70 3.55 -17.79
N GLN A 675 -14.39 4.34 -18.82
CA GLN A 675 -13.68 3.83 -20.01
C GLN A 675 -12.27 3.34 -19.71
N GLY A 676 -11.55 4.00 -18.79
CA GLY A 676 -10.22 3.59 -18.36
C GLY A 676 -10.25 2.25 -17.63
N LEU A 677 -11.17 2.11 -16.67
CA LEU A 677 -11.43 0.87 -15.95
C LEU A 677 -11.76 -0.28 -16.91
N LEU A 678 -12.67 -0.07 -17.86
CA LEU A 678 -13.06 -1.09 -18.85
C LEU A 678 -11.87 -1.53 -19.72
N LYS A 679 -11.06 -0.59 -20.22
CA LYS A 679 -9.88 -0.90 -21.04
C LYS A 679 -8.80 -1.63 -20.27
N TYR A 680 -8.58 -1.25 -19.02
CA TYR A 680 -7.56 -1.87 -18.18
C TYR A 680 -7.94 -3.34 -17.90
N CYS A 681 -9.13 -3.60 -17.37
CA CYS A 681 -9.57 -4.96 -17.06
C CYS A 681 -9.68 -5.84 -18.32
N GLU A 682 -10.04 -5.26 -19.49
CA GLU A 682 -9.99 -5.97 -20.78
C GLU A 682 -8.57 -6.41 -21.17
N LEU A 683 -7.54 -5.60 -20.85
CA LEU A 683 -6.15 -5.95 -21.13
C LEU A 683 -5.65 -7.09 -20.22
N ASP A 684 -6.05 -7.13 -18.93
CA ASP A 684 -5.63 -8.19 -18.00
C ASP A 684 -6.10 -9.58 -18.46
N THR A 685 -7.35 -9.70 -18.92
CA THR A 685 -7.87 -10.94 -19.52
C THR A 685 -7.22 -11.28 -20.86
N LEU A 686 -6.96 -10.28 -21.72
CA LEU A 686 -6.24 -10.50 -22.98
C LEU A 686 -4.79 -10.94 -22.73
N ALA A 687 -4.13 -10.41 -21.71
CA ALA A 687 -2.78 -10.81 -21.32
C ALA A 687 -2.71 -12.28 -20.96
N MET A 688 -3.71 -12.80 -20.22
CA MET A 688 -3.84 -14.23 -19.95
C MET A 688 -4.02 -15.06 -21.23
N VAL A 689 -4.82 -14.59 -22.18
CA VAL A 689 -4.96 -15.23 -23.50
C VAL A 689 -3.60 -15.31 -24.20
N MET A 690 -2.87 -14.18 -24.28
CA MET A 690 -1.55 -14.12 -24.92
C MET A 690 -0.54 -15.08 -24.29
N ILE A 691 -0.55 -15.23 -22.96
CA ILE A 691 0.30 -16.19 -22.25
C ILE A 691 0.01 -17.63 -22.71
N VAL A 692 -1.27 -18.03 -22.74
CA VAL A 692 -1.67 -19.37 -23.17
C VAL A 692 -1.41 -19.59 -24.66
N GLU A 693 -1.65 -18.58 -25.50
CA GLU A 693 -1.33 -18.64 -26.92
C GLU A 693 0.17 -18.84 -27.17
N SER A 694 1.03 -18.19 -26.39
CA SER A 694 2.48 -18.39 -26.47
C SER A 694 2.87 -19.82 -26.18
N TRP A 695 2.35 -20.40 -25.08
CA TRP A 695 2.65 -21.79 -24.71
C TRP A 695 2.16 -22.80 -25.75
N ARG A 696 0.96 -22.60 -26.31
CA ARG A 696 0.40 -23.49 -27.34
C ARG A 696 1.19 -23.46 -28.64
N ASN A 697 1.85 -22.35 -28.95
CA ASN A 697 2.59 -22.13 -30.19
C ASN A 697 4.12 -22.12 -29.97
N HIS A 698 4.60 -22.55 -28.80
CA HIS A 698 6.03 -22.63 -28.54
C HIS A 698 6.65 -23.76 -29.40
N PRO A 699 7.82 -23.54 -30.04
CA PRO A 699 8.50 -24.58 -30.80
C PRO A 699 8.77 -25.82 -29.94
N ARG A 700 8.52 -27.01 -30.50
CA ARG A 700 8.80 -28.29 -29.83
C ARG A 700 10.25 -28.72 -29.99
#